data_AF-A0A367LI75-F1
#
_entry.id   AF-A0A367LI75-F1
#
_cell.length_a   1.000
_cell.length_b   1.000
_cell.length_c   1.000
_cell.angle_alpha   90.00
_cell.angle_beta   90.00
_cell.angle_gamma   90.00
#
_symmetry.space_group_name_H-M   'P 1'
#
loop_
_entity.id
_entity.type
_entity.pdbx_description
1 polymer ?
#
loop_
_entity_poly.entity_id
_entity_poly.type
_entity_poly.pdbx_seq_one_letter_code
_entity_poly.pdbx_strand_id
1 'polypeptide(L)'
;MQLCQKSIGDSDLYHLLSGGAGSVVHAVLYMLPTTGPRPEDIRSIRTLQEMTNVIPVLARADELTAEETMLSKRRLLSHLARENLDLFSFAGPDSAPSVYAVSCTSQSESTASEPDLHMSFEHVQHQVLTDLSDLIDRIFSIDGSSWLRHSAAVKSVSWRRRQLELTYHSALTLRSLAYSGTVTSPCHFATRPHDERIDLSSWAESLRRSLTAERMRESYAALPSEVGSVELAMTKSGRPLNAVPRRQRSAGQTSNVHQDPLGLLKLSSQVNRGGRLTLELATSLGGVGLAAWLVQPELTRHWDTSWSKLSRPTMREIITLQLGNFSNYTTTHFWNAQESYFTYDDENDHQAPSPVDHNIHWRAGVGHDGRETFLPRTVIYDLKGAFGSLRKINALYDAIPQVDAAESLSLWSGPSTVHKQPALNPGPYQQSLDAGLEPAQLTASTVRHWSDFSRVYFHPRSLVQLYDYELDSTIRPFDRFTMGHELFDSLAKEHDILDRDWRPFVEECDAMQGIQVVATLDDAWGGFASSYLEALRDEYPKLSIWVWGLENPEPFPSLGVRQIRLVNTAQSLIQTCSMASTVVPLAIPAKDRLPPYMTINRNSLWETSGLLSTVVETATLPSRLKPGSTTLSDMTEYLNAGGSKPLARAGMIPGRQASDPAANPMDLTPSYPSRKRARAGERERIFGQLTMRRGVTDDEDLDDDALEQQSRSLVGNPVTRHYTSALPFPLLNSFPPLYEDVSANPGGIPVKTVLSTDASISARLRSLRSQIRPSVSAVEREELGNALSDIVDAYQEGYSSDNDEGDD
;
A
#
# COMPACT_ATOMS: atom_id res chain seq x y z
N MET A 1 14.01 32.08 -30.00
CA MET A 1 13.35 31.35 -31.11
C MET A 1 14.22 30.18 -31.57
N GLN A 2 14.43 29.14 -30.76
CA GLN A 2 15.14 27.91 -31.17
C GLN A 2 14.40 26.61 -30.74
N LEU A 3 13.25 26.72 -30.07
CA LEU A 3 12.44 25.58 -29.63
C LEU A 3 11.68 24.89 -30.77
N CYS A 4 11.45 25.55 -31.90
CA CYS A 4 10.67 25.00 -33.02
C CYS A 4 11.43 24.00 -33.90
N GLN A 5 12.71 23.70 -33.62
CA GLN A 5 13.55 22.83 -34.45
C GLN A 5 13.97 21.51 -33.76
N LYS A 6 13.54 21.25 -32.52
CA LYS A 6 13.80 19.96 -31.84
C LYS A 6 12.60 19.03 -32.02
N SER A 7 12.85 17.77 -32.39
CA SER A 7 11.82 16.72 -32.45
C SER A 7 11.30 16.43 -31.04
N ILE A 8 10.01 16.69 -30.82
CA ILE A 8 9.31 16.36 -29.58
C ILE A 8 8.84 14.90 -29.67
N GLY A 9 8.96 14.13 -28.58
CA GLY A 9 8.46 12.75 -28.56
C GLY A 9 6.92 12.71 -28.60
N ASP A 10 6.36 11.65 -29.19
CA ASP A 10 4.89 11.48 -29.32
C ASP A 10 4.16 11.51 -27.96
N SER A 11 4.80 10.97 -26.91
CA SER A 11 4.31 11.02 -25.52
C SER A 11 4.26 12.47 -24.99
N ASP A 12 5.30 13.25 -25.23
CA ASP A 12 5.39 14.64 -24.77
C ASP A 12 4.38 15.55 -25.49
N LEU A 13 4.20 15.35 -26.80
CA LEU A 13 3.15 16.01 -27.58
C LEU A 13 1.76 15.67 -27.03
N TYR A 14 1.53 14.40 -26.71
CA TYR A 14 0.27 13.92 -26.16
C TYR A 14 -0.06 14.57 -24.82
N HIS A 15 0.92 14.72 -23.92
CA HIS A 15 0.76 15.42 -22.64
C HIS A 15 0.50 16.92 -22.82
N LEU A 16 1.17 17.57 -23.78
CA LEU A 16 0.99 19.00 -24.08
C LEU A 16 -0.42 19.28 -24.65
N LEU A 17 -0.93 18.38 -25.48
CA LEU A 17 -2.25 18.49 -26.11
C LEU A 17 -3.40 18.05 -25.20
N SER A 18 -3.17 17.15 -24.24
CA SER A 18 -4.22 16.65 -23.32
C SER A 18 -4.31 17.43 -22.00
N GLY A 19 -3.31 18.24 -21.66
CA GLY A 19 -3.28 18.95 -20.37
C GLY A 19 -3.09 18.02 -19.16
N GLY A 20 -2.71 16.76 -19.39
CA GLY A 20 -2.37 15.80 -18.34
C GLY A 20 -3.52 14.98 -17.76
N ALA A 21 -4.77 15.15 -18.23
CA ALA A 21 -5.92 14.47 -17.61
C ALA A 21 -6.93 13.80 -18.58
N GLY A 22 -6.72 13.82 -19.90
CA GLY A 22 -7.71 13.32 -20.87
C GLY A 22 -7.17 12.40 -21.96
N SER A 23 -8.00 11.47 -22.42
CA SER A 23 -7.77 10.68 -23.64
C SER A 23 -8.01 11.53 -24.90
N VAL A 24 -7.05 11.55 -25.83
CA VAL A 24 -7.20 12.27 -27.10
C VAL A 24 -7.83 11.35 -28.15
N VAL A 25 -9.03 11.72 -28.62
CA VAL A 25 -9.72 10.99 -29.69
C VAL A 25 -9.13 11.40 -31.05
N HIS A 26 -8.40 10.48 -31.69
CA HIS A 26 -7.71 10.73 -32.96
C HIS A 26 -8.65 10.71 -34.17
N ALA A 27 -9.70 9.89 -34.14
CA ALA A 27 -10.77 9.85 -35.14
C ALA A 27 -12.06 9.27 -34.59
N VAL A 28 -13.18 9.66 -35.20
CA VAL A 28 -14.51 9.11 -34.98
C VAL A 28 -14.97 8.45 -36.28
N LEU A 29 -15.26 7.15 -36.23
CA LEU A 29 -15.91 6.44 -37.31
C LEU A 29 -17.42 6.68 -37.20
N TYR A 30 -17.99 7.49 -38.10
CA TYR A 30 -19.39 7.87 -38.06
C TYR A 30 -20.22 7.01 -39.01
N MET A 31 -21.06 6.14 -38.47
CA MET A 31 -21.88 5.21 -39.25
C MET A 31 -23.12 5.91 -39.82
N LEU A 32 -23.30 5.85 -41.15
CA LEU A 32 -24.40 6.44 -41.89
C LEU A 32 -25.27 5.35 -42.52
N PRO A 33 -26.60 5.51 -42.51
CA PRO A 33 -27.50 4.55 -43.13
C PRO A 33 -27.47 4.64 -44.66
N THR A 34 -27.82 3.54 -45.31
CA THR A 34 -27.92 3.41 -46.78
C THR A 34 -28.92 4.36 -47.43
N THR A 35 -29.91 4.85 -46.66
CA THR A 35 -30.92 5.83 -47.09
C THR A 35 -30.40 7.27 -47.18
N GLY A 36 -29.17 7.54 -46.71
CA GLY A 36 -28.56 8.88 -46.67
C GLY A 36 -28.50 9.48 -45.27
N PRO A 37 -27.73 10.57 -45.07
CA PRO A 37 -27.53 11.16 -43.75
C PRO A 37 -28.81 11.86 -43.29
N ARG A 38 -29.21 11.61 -42.04
CA ARG A 38 -30.36 12.31 -41.45
C ARG A 38 -29.93 13.73 -41.04
N PRO A 39 -30.88 14.68 -40.87
CA PRO A 39 -30.57 16.03 -40.39
C PRO A 39 -29.90 16.07 -39.01
N GLU A 40 -30.09 15.04 -38.19
CA GLU A 40 -29.38 14.85 -36.92
C GLU A 40 -27.92 14.45 -37.14
N ASP A 41 -27.65 13.58 -38.12
CA ASP A 41 -26.30 13.13 -38.43
C ASP A 41 -25.43 14.29 -38.93
N ILE A 42 -26.00 15.18 -39.76
CA ILE A 42 -25.31 16.39 -40.25
C ILE A 42 -24.96 17.34 -39.10
N ARG A 43 -25.87 17.51 -38.11
CA ARG A 43 -25.61 18.34 -36.92
C ARG A 43 -24.48 17.75 -36.07
N SER A 44 -24.52 16.44 -35.81
CA SER A 44 -23.50 15.74 -35.04
C SER A 44 -22.12 15.83 -35.70
N ILE A 45 -22.05 15.59 -37.01
CA ILE A 45 -20.79 15.69 -37.77
C ILE A 45 -20.26 17.13 -37.74
N ARG A 46 -21.13 18.14 -37.87
CA ARG A 46 -20.73 19.56 -37.81
C ARG A 46 -20.16 19.96 -36.44
N THR A 47 -20.63 19.36 -35.35
CA THR A 47 -20.04 19.57 -34.02
C THR A 47 -18.73 18.80 -33.84
N LEU A 48 -18.67 17.55 -34.31
CA LEU A 48 -17.50 16.68 -34.14
C LEU A 48 -16.29 17.12 -34.98
N GLN A 49 -16.51 17.63 -36.19
CA GLN A 49 -15.43 18.07 -37.10
C GLN A 49 -14.57 19.20 -36.50
N GLU A 50 -15.10 19.97 -35.53
CA GLU A 50 -14.38 21.04 -34.84
C GLU A 50 -13.43 20.51 -33.76
N MET A 51 -13.71 19.33 -33.21
CA MET A 51 -12.98 18.75 -32.09
C MET A 51 -12.04 17.61 -32.52
N THR A 52 -12.45 16.81 -33.51
CA THR A 52 -11.78 15.56 -33.89
C THR A 52 -11.92 15.27 -35.40
N ASN A 53 -11.17 14.28 -35.89
CA ASN A 53 -11.32 13.81 -37.27
C ASN A 53 -12.56 12.93 -37.40
N VAL A 54 -13.38 13.15 -38.41
CA VAL A 54 -14.58 12.34 -38.67
C VAL A 54 -14.41 11.58 -39.98
N ILE A 55 -14.57 10.24 -39.92
CA ILE A 55 -14.51 9.34 -41.08
C ILE A 55 -15.90 8.74 -41.29
N PRO A 56 -16.60 9.05 -42.41
CA PRO A 56 -17.92 8.51 -42.67
C PRO A 56 -17.85 7.05 -43.14
N VAL A 57 -18.67 6.20 -42.52
CA VAL A 57 -18.77 4.78 -42.83
C VAL A 57 -20.21 4.44 -43.22
N LEU A 58 -20.41 3.79 -44.36
CA LEU A 58 -21.70 3.26 -44.79
C LEU A 58 -22.00 1.95 -44.04
N ALA A 59 -23.05 1.96 -43.22
CA ALA A 59 -23.50 0.80 -42.46
C ALA A 59 -24.35 -0.14 -43.32
N ARG A 60 -24.36 -1.43 -42.99
CA ARG A 60 -25.17 -2.49 -43.65
C ARG A 60 -24.89 -2.64 -45.15
N ALA A 61 -23.60 -2.67 -45.50
CA ALA A 61 -23.18 -2.90 -46.88
C ALA A 61 -23.57 -4.31 -47.41
N ASP A 62 -23.86 -5.25 -46.52
CA ASP A 62 -24.36 -6.61 -46.80
C ASP A 62 -25.77 -6.64 -47.41
N GLU A 63 -26.59 -5.63 -47.18
CA GLU A 63 -27.93 -5.52 -47.75
C GLU A 63 -27.91 -4.97 -49.20
N LEU A 64 -26.75 -4.59 -49.72
CA LEU A 64 -26.60 -3.90 -51.01
C LEU A 64 -25.73 -4.70 -51.99
N THR A 65 -26.12 -4.67 -53.27
CA THR A 65 -25.24 -5.15 -54.35
C THR A 65 -24.04 -4.22 -54.54
N ALA A 66 -22.99 -4.69 -55.25
CA ALA A 66 -21.79 -3.89 -55.50
C ALA A 66 -22.10 -2.58 -56.25
N GLU A 67 -23.05 -2.61 -57.19
CA GLU A 67 -23.49 -1.42 -57.93
C GLU A 67 -24.26 -0.43 -57.04
N GLU A 68 -25.16 -0.93 -56.20
CA GLU A 68 -25.93 -0.13 -55.25
C GLU A 68 -25.05 0.48 -54.15
N THR A 69 -24.02 -0.23 -53.71
CA THR A 69 -23.02 0.26 -52.76
C THR A 69 -22.23 1.42 -53.36
N MET A 70 -21.77 1.31 -54.60
CA MET A 70 -21.08 2.40 -55.29
C MET A 70 -21.99 3.62 -55.50
N LEU A 71 -23.25 3.41 -55.89
CA LEU A 71 -24.23 4.48 -56.04
C LEU A 71 -24.52 5.17 -54.70
N SER A 72 -24.64 4.39 -53.61
CA SER A 72 -24.87 4.91 -52.26
C SER A 72 -23.68 5.71 -51.74
N LYS A 73 -22.44 5.24 -51.94
CA LYS A 73 -21.22 6.01 -51.63
C LYS A 73 -21.18 7.34 -52.38
N ARG A 74 -21.45 7.34 -53.69
CA ARG A 74 -21.50 8.57 -54.51
C ARG A 74 -22.59 9.53 -54.03
N ARG A 75 -23.77 9.00 -53.69
CA ARG A 75 -24.90 9.80 -53.18
C ARG A 75 -24.55 10.44 -51.83
N LEU A 76 -23.94 9.69 -50.92
CA LEU A 76 -23.46 10.18 -49.62
C LEU A 76 -22.41 11.27 -49.77
N LEU A 77 -21.40 11.03 -50.60
CA LEU A 77 -20.37 12.03 -50.90
C LEU A 77 -20.97 13.31 -51.48
N SER A 78 -21.92 13.19 -52.42
CA SER A 78 -22.59 14.37 -53.01
C SER A 78 -23.43 15.14 -51.99
N HIS A 79 -24.03 14.46 -51.01
CA HIS A 79 -24.84 15.10 -49.97
C HIS A 79 -23.94 15.79 -48.94
N LEU A 80 -22.90 15.11 -48.44
CA LEU A 80 -21.94 15.67 -47.50
C LEU A 80 -21.16 16.86 -48.10
N ALA A 81 -20.85 16.81 -49.39
CA ALA A 81 -20.21 17.92 -50.10
C ALA A 81 -21.11 19.16 -50.23
N ARG A 82 -22.43 18.99 -50.35
CA ARG A 82 -23.39 20.12 -50.39
C ARG A 82 -23.49 20.87 -49.05
N GLU A 83 -23.26 20.16 -47.94
CA GLU A 83 -23.35 20.71 -46.58
C GLU A 83 -22.05 21.37 -46.08
N ASN A 84 -21.01 21.39 -46.92
CA ASN A 84 -19.69 21.97 -46.66
C ASN A 84 -19.05 21.48 -45.35
N LEU A 85 -19.01 20.15 -45.17
CA LEU A 85 -18.43 19.51 -43.99
C LEU A 85 -16.94 19.19 -44.19
N ASP A 86 -16.13 19.44 -43.16
CA ASP A 86 -14.68 19.19 -43.13
C ASP A 86 -14.39 17.76 -42.65
N LEU A 87 -14.46 16.82 -43.59
CA LEU A 87 -14.27 15.40 -43.35
C LEU A 87 -12.79 15.00 -43.52
N PHE A 88 -12.35 14.01 -42.74
CA PHE A 88 -10.97 13.57 -42.79
C PHE A 88 -10.67 12.73 -44.04
N SER A 89 -9.51 12.96 -44.65
CA SER A 89 -8.98 12.17 -45.76
C SER A 89 -7.54 11.75 -45.52
N PHE A 90 -7.24 10.49 -45.84
CA PHE A 90 -5.89 9.91 -45.75
C PHE A 90 -4.95 10.39 -46.87
N ALA A 91 -5.48 10.96 -47.96
CA ALA A 91 -4.69 11.43 -49.10
C ALA A 91 -4.24 12.91 -48.98
N GLY A 92 -4.42 13.53 -47.81
CA GLY A 92 -4.00 14.90 -47.51
C GLY A 92 -5.14 15.94 -47.53
N PRO A 93 -4.84 17.21 -47.17
CA PRO A 93 -5.84 18.25 -46.90
C PRO A 93 -6.62 18.71 -48.15
N ASP A 94 -6.05 18.57 -49.35
CA ASP A 94 -6.68 18.97 -50.62
C ASP A 94 -7.38 17.79 -51.34
N SER A 95 -7.41 16.62 -50.71
CA SER A 95 -7.97 15.40 -51.31
C SER A 95 -9.44 15.21 -50.92
N ALA A 96 -10.24 14.70 -51.86
CA ALA A 96 -11.65 14.43 -51.59
C ALA A 96 -11.82 13.33 -50.52
N PRO A 97 -12.73 13.50 -49.55
CA PRO A 97 -12.99 12.51 -48.52
C PRO A 97 -13.54 11.22 -49.14
N SER A 98 -13.19 10.08 -48.53
CA SER A 98 -13.66 8.75 -48.95
C SER A 98 -14.71 8.21 -47.97
N VAL A 99 -15.75 7.56 -48.48
CA VAL A 99 -16.76 6.85 -47.68
C VAL A 99 -16.49 5.36 -47.78
N TYR A 100 -16.32 4.71 -46.64
CA TYR A 100 -15.98 3.28 -46.55
C TYR A 100 -17.24 2.46 -46.26
N ALA A 101 -17.45 1.34 -46.95
CA ALA A 101 -18.58 0.44 -46.73
C ALA A 101 -18.21 -0.72 -45.79
N VAL A 102 -18.99 -0.89 -44.72
CA VAL A 102 -18.76 -1.92 -43.70
C VAL A 102 -20.01 -2.77 -43.51
N SER A 103 -19.82 -4.09 -43.45
CA SER A 103 -20.89 -5.05 -43.13
C SER A 103 -21.05 -5.20 -41.62
N CYS A 104 -22.30 -5.41 -41.17
CA CYS A 104 -22.62 -5.62 -39.76
C CYS A 104 -22.85 -7.10 -39.40
N THR A 105 -22.58 -8.04 -40.32
CA THR A 105 -22.77 -9.48 -40.04
C THR A 105 -21.57 -10.02 -39.26
N SER A 106 -21.82 -10.52 -38.05
CA SER A 106 -20.84 -11.31 -37.30
C SER A 106 -20.66 -12.64 -38.03
N GLN A 107 -19.53 -12.84 -38.72
CA GLN A 107 -19.17 -14.19 -39.16
C GLN A 107 -18.99 -15.04 -37.90
N SER A 108 -19.94 -15.92 -37.61
CA SER A 108 -19.77 -16.95 -36.60
C SER A 108 -18.73 -17.93 -37.17
N GLU A 109 -17.54 -17.97 -36.57
CA GLU A 109 -16.58 -19.04 -36.80
C GLU A 109 -17.26 -20.37 -36.44
N SER A 110 -17.69 -21.13 -37.44
CA SER A 110 -18.18 -22.48 -37.24
C SER A 110 -17.00 -23.31 -36.76
N THR A 111 -17.09 -23.77 -35.53
CA THR A 111 -16.29 -24.84 -34.94
C THR A 111 -16.03 -25.94 -35.96
N ALA A 112 -14.76 -26.21 -36.25
CA ALA A 112 -14.34 -27.36 -37.02
C ALA A 112 -14.64 -28.64 -36.21
N SER A 113 -15.81 -29.22 -36.45
CA SER A 113 -16.15 -30.59 -36.08
C SER A 113 -16.33 -31.38 -37.38
N GLU A 114 -15.41 -32.32 -37.58
CA GLU A 114 -15.41 -33.49 -38.49
C GLU A 114 -15.81 -33.33 -39.97
N PRO A 115 -15.01 -33.89 -40.90
CA PRO A 115 -15.38 -33.96 -42.30
C PRO A 115 -16.18 -35.25 -42.54
N ASP A 116 -17.49 -35.16 -42.79
CA ASP A 116 -18.14 -36.21 -43.58
C ASP A 116 -19.47 -35.80 -44.23
N LEU A 117 -19.54 -36.12 -45.52
CA LEU A 117 -20.71 -36.46 -46.33
C LEU A 117 -21.76 -35.38 -46.69
N HIS A 118 -21.60 -34.90 -47.93
CA HIS A 118 -22.63 -34.75 -48.96
C HIS A 118 -24.00 -34.21 -48.54
N MET A 119 -24.27 -32.93 -48.84
CA MET A 119 -25.45 -32.55 -49.63
C MET A 119 -25.19 -31.23 -50.36
N SER A 120 -25.40 -31.29 -51.67
CA SER A 120 -25.38 -30.17 -52.61
C SER A 120 -26.40 -29.10 -52.25
N PHE A 121 -25.93 -27.92 -51.90
CA PHE A 121 -26.55 -26.64 -52.25
C PHE A 121 -25.41 -25.66 -52.51
N GLU A 122 -25.35 -25.09 -53.71
CA GLU A 122 -24.51 -23.94 -54.03
C GLU A 122 -24.79 -22.83 -53.02
N HIS A 123 -24.00 -22.76 -51.96
CA HIS A 123 -23.81 -21.53 -51.24
C HIS A 123 -22.89 -20.68 -52.11
N VAL A 124 -23.49 -19.97 -53.07
CA VAL A 124 -22.87 -18.79 -53.65
C VAL A 124 -22.67 -17.82 -52.49
N GLN A 125 -21.52 -17.91 -51.83
CA GLN A 125 -21.02 -16.83 -50.99
C GLN A 125 -20.87 -15.64 -51.93
N HIS A 126 -21.88 -14.76 -51.95
CA HIS A 126 -21.73 -13.44 -52.52
C HIS A 126 -20.58 -12.80 -51.73
N GLN A 127 -19.40 -12.70 -52.35
CA GLN A 127 -18.26 -11.98 -51.82
C GLN A 127 -18.73 -10.54 -51.56
N VAL A 128 -19.06 -10.24 -50.31
CA VAL A 128 -19.43 -8.89 -49.89
C VAL A 128 -18.15 -8.06 -49.97
N LEU A 129 -18.08 -7.16 -50.94
CA LEU A 129 -17.03 -6.14 -51.05
C LEU A 129 -17.15 -5.17 -49.88
N THR A 130 -16.53 -5.51 -48.75
CA THR A 130 -16.35 -4.59 -47.62
C THR A 130 -15.04 -3.82 -47.81
N ASP A 131 -15.07 -2.51 -47.58
CA ASP A 131 -13.84 -1.69 -47.57
C ASP A 131 -13.20 -1.68 -46.16
N LEU A 132 -13.63 -2.59 -45.28
CA LEU A 132 -13.20 -2.61 -43.88
C LEU A 132 -11.72 -2.93 -43.76
N SER A 133 -11.22 -3.90 -44.54
CA SER A 133 -9.78 -4.22 -44.61
C SER A 133 -8.97 -3.00 -45.03
N ASP A 134 -9.38 -2.35 -46.11
CA ASP A 134 -8.69 -1.17 -46.66
C ASP A 134 -8.71 0.01 -45.67
N LEU A 135 -9.81 0.19 -44.93
CA LEU A 135 -9.92 1.21 -43.89
C LEU A 135 -8.99 0.92 -42.71
N ILE A 136 -8.95 -0.33 -42.23
CA ILE A 136 -8.08 -0.77 -41.14
C ILE A 136 -6.61 -0.60 -41.55
N ASP A 137 -6.24 -1.06 -42.74
CA ASP A 137 -4.87 -0.93 -43.26
C ASP A 137 -4.44 0.54 -43.35
N ARG A 138 -5.34 1.44 -43.73
CA ARG A 138 -5.07 2.88 -43.77
C ARG A 138 -4.98 3.53 -42.39
N ILE A 139 -5.81 3.12 -41.43
CA ILE A 139 -5.77 3.67 -40.06
C ILE A 139 -4.48 3.24 -39.34
N PHE A 140 -4.09 1.98 -39.50
CA PHE A 140 -2.95 1.39 -38.78
C PHE A 140 -1.63 1.40 -39.56
N SER A 141 -1.62 1.83 -40.82
CA SER A 141 -0.39 2.20 -41.53
C SER A 141 0.37 3.29 -40.77
N ILE A 142 1.70 3.22 -40.82
CA ILE A 142 2.59 4.20 -40.19
C ILE A 142 2.23 5.62 -40.65
N ASP A 143 2.08 5.82 -41.96
CA ASP A 143 1.78 7.14 -42.52
C ASP A 143 0.36 7.62 -42.17
N GLY A 144 -0.62 6.71 -42.17
CA GLY A 144 -2.02 7.03 -41.89
C GLY A 144 -2.28 7.36 -40.42
N SER A 145 -1.67 6.59 -39.50
CA SER A 145 -1.74 6.84 -38.06
C SER A 145 -1.03 8.14 -37.67
N SER A 146 0.13 8.43 -38.26
CA SER A 146 0.83 9.71 -38.08
C SER A 146 0.02 10.89 -38.60
N TRP A 147 -0.63 10.77 -39.77
CA TRP A 147 -1.48 11.82 -40.33
C TRP A 147 -2.74 12.08 -39.49
N LEU A 148 -3.39 11.01 -39.00
CA LEU A 148 -4.51 11.10 -38.07
C LEU A 148 -4.15 11.87 -36.79
N ARG A 149 -3.01 11.53 -36.18
CA ARG A 149 -2.49 12.21 -34.99
C ARG A 149 -2.19 13.68 -35.26
N HIS A 150 -1.51 13.98 -36.38
CA HIS A 150 -1.17 15.34 -36.76
C HIS A 150 -2.44 16.19 -36.96
N SER A 151 -3.41 15.69 -37.71
CA SER A 151 -4.66 16.42 -37.98
C SER A 151 -5.49 16.62 -36.70
N ALA A 152 -5.58 15.60 -35.84
CA ALA A 152 -6.27 15.71 -34.54
C ALA A 152 -5.59 16.73 -33.61
N ALA A 153 -4.25 16.78 -33.61
CA ALA A 153 -3.48 17.78 -32.87
C ALA A 153 -3.73 19.21 -33.37
N VAL A 154 -3.79 19.41 -34.68
CA VAL A 154 -4.09 20.73 -35.27
C VAL A 154 -5.52 21.17 -34.91
N LYS A 155 -6.50 20.27 -35.01
CA LYS A 155 -7.90 20.56 -34.65
C LYS A 155 -8.04 20.89 -33.17
N SER A 156 -7.43 20.12 -32.27
CA SER A 156 -7.48 20.36 -30.82
C SER A 156 -6.84 21.70 -30.42
N VAL A 157 -5.70 22.06 -31.02
CA VAL A 157 -5.07 23.38 -30.81
C VAL A 157 -5.96 24.52 -31.32
N SER A 158 -6.58 24.34 -32.49
CA SER A 158 -7.47 25.36 -33.07
C SER A 158 -8.75 25.55 -32.25
N TRP A 159 -9.34 24.45 -31.77
CA TRP A 159 -10.50 24.46 -30.88
C TRP A 159 -10.18 25.16 -29.56
N ARG A 160 -9.03 24.83 -28.93
CA ARG A 160 -8.56 25.49 -27.71
C ARG A 160 -8.35 27.00 -27.89
N ARG A 161 -7.75 27.41 -29.02
CA ARG A 161 -7.55 28.85 -29.31
C ARG A 161 -8.90 29.59 -29.40
N ARG A 162 -9.91 28.98 -30.03
CA ARG A 162 -11.27 29.56 -30.11
C ARG A 162 -11.98 29.63 -28.75
N GLN A 163 -11.84 28.61 -27.91
CA GLN A 163 -12.39 28.61 -26.54
C GLN A 163 -11.77 29.72 -25.68
N LEU A 164 -10.46 29.93 -25.80
CA LEU A 164 -9.76 31.02 -25.12
C LEU A 164 -10.24 32.39 -25.62
N GLU A 165 -10.37 32.61 -26.93
CA GLU A 165 -10.87 33.87 -27.49
C GLU A 165 -12.30 34.23 -27.02
N LEU A 166 -13.18 33.24 -26.84
CA LEU A 166 -14.52 33.45 -26.26
C LEU A 166 -14.49 33.81 -24.76
N THR A 167 -13.41 33.45 -24.06
CA THR A 167 -13.22 33.76 -22.63
C THR A 167 -12.58 35.14 -22.41
N TYR A 168 -11.93 35.72 -23.43
CA TYR A 168 -11.14 36.96 -23.35
C TYR A 168 -11.92 38.28 -23.57
N HIS A 169 -13.26 38.29 -23.45
CA HIS A 169 -14.00 39.57 -23.35
C HIS A 169 -14.13 40.14 -21.94
N SER A 170 -13.54 39.52 -20.90
CA SER A 170 -13.62 40.05 -19.52
C SER A 170 -12.34 40.02 -18.68
N ALA A 171 -11.14 39.85 -19.26
CA ALA A 171 -9.93 39.63 -18.45
C ALA A 171 -8.71 40.53 -18.74
N LEU A 172 -8.81 41.56 -19.59
CA LEU A 172 -7.69 42.48 -19.86
C LEU A 172 -7.92 43.93 -19.40
N THR A 173 -8.86 44.16 -18.49
CA THR A 173 -8.96 45.41 -17.73
C THR A 173 -9.27 45.11 -16.28
N LEU A 174 -8.24 44.94 -15.44
CA LEU A 174 -7.99 45.80 -14.27
C LEU A 174 -6.88 45.22 -13.38
N ARG A 175 -5.83 46.02 -13.23
CA ARG A 175 -4.89 45.95 -12.10
C ARG A 175 -5.63 46.30 -10.80
N SER A 176 -5.20 45.67 -9.72
CA SER A 176 -5.15 46.19 -8.35
C SER A 176 -6.47 46.62 -7.70
N LEU A 177 -6.90 45.89 -6.67
CA LEU A 177 -7.08 46.41 -5.31
C LEU A 177 -7.45 45.28 -4.33
N ALA A 178 -7.03 45.48 -3.08
CA ALA A 178 -7.27 44.62 -1.94
C ALA A 178 -8.74 44.65 -1.45
N TYR A 179 -9.01 43.76 -0.49
CA TYR A 179 -10.05 43.82 0.56
C TYR A 179 -11.35 43.00 0.37
N SER A 180 -11.57 42.12 1.35
CA SER A 180 -12.81 41.72 2.05
C SER A 180 -14.16 41.67 1.32
N GLY A 181 -14.91 40.59 1.56
CA GLY A 181 -16.37 40.65 1.64
C GLY A 181 -17.11 39.52 0.94
N THR A 182 -17.85 38.76 1.73
CA THR A 182 -18.92 37.81 1.36
C THR A 182 -20.01 38.45 0.49
N VAL A 183 -20.47 37.74 -0.55
CA VAL A 183 -21.83 37.90 -1.12
C VAL A 183 -22.37 36.52 -1.50
N THR A 184 -23.60 36.25 -1.09
CA THR A 184 -24.40 35.05 -1.33
C THR A 184 -25.42 35.26 -2.47
N SER A 185 -25.69 34.16 -3.20
CA SER A 185 -26.96 33.80 -3.91
C SER A 185 -27.35 34.53 -5.21
N PRO A 186 -28.36 34.03 -5.99
CA PRO A 186 -28.69 32.63 -6.37
C PRO A 186 -29.17 32.50 -7.85
N CYS A 187 -29.06 31.33 -8.50
CA CYS A 187 -30.12 30.75 -9.36
C CYS A 187 -29.73 29.40 -9.99
N HIS A 188 -30.67 28.45 -9.91
CA HIS A 188 -30.62 27.08 -10.40
C HIS A 188 -31.18 26.98 -11.84
N PHE A 189 -30.62 26.09 -12.67
CA PHE A 189 -31.33 24.91 -13.24
C PHE A 189 -30.38 23.97 -14.03
N ALA A 190 -30.43 22.69 -13.65
CA ALA A 190 -30.21 21.44 -14.41
C ALA A 190 -28.82 21.07 -15.00
N THR A 191 -28.08 20.30 -14.20
CA THR A 191 -27.37 19.03 -14.53
C THR A 191 -26.53 18.94 -15.82
N ARG A 192 -25.20 19.05 -15.67
CA ARG A 192 -24.19 18.18 -16.33
C ARG A 192 -23.04 17.91 -15.35
N PRO A 193 -22.63 16.65 -15.11
CA PRO A 193 -21.41 16.33 -14.38
C PRO A 193 -20.21 16.39 -15.33
N HIS A 194 -19.04 16.73 -14.77
CA HIS A 194 -17.75 16.96 -15.43
C HIS A 194 -17.59 18.28 -16.19
N ASP A 195 -17.17 19.29 -15.42
CA ASP A 195 -16.30 20.34 -15.93
C ASP A 195 -15.16 20.49 -14.90
N GLU A 196 -14.08 19.73 -15.08
CA GLU A 196 -12.82 20.00 -14.38
C GLU A 196 -12.31 21.34 -14.90
N ARG A 197 -12.32 22.35 -14.01
CA ARG A 197 -11.62 23.60 -14.28
C ARG A 197 -10.16 23.26 -14.61
N ILE A 198 -9.78 23.48 -15.86
CA ILE A 198 -8.39 23.44 -16.31
C ILE A 198 -7.64 24.51 -15.50
N ASP A 199 -6.93 24.07 -14.47
CA ASP A 199 -6.19 24.95 -13.60
C ASP A 199 -4.90 25.38 -14.32
N LEU A 200 -4.90 26.62 -14.84
CA LEU A 200 -3.78 27.28 -15.53
C LEU A 200 -2.47 27.28 -14.71
N SER A 201 -2.57 27.02 -13.40
CA SER A 201 -1.45 26.82 -12.48
C SER A 201 -0.58 25.62 -12.87
N SER A 202 -1.19 24.51 -13.30
CA SER A 202 -0.51 23.24 -13.59
C SER A 202 0.42 23.34 -14.81
N TRP A 203 -0.04 24.01 -15.88
CA TRP A 203 0.76 24.23 -17.08
C TRP A 203 1.90 25.21 -16.81
N ALA A 204 1.63 26.32 -16.12
CA ALA A 204 2.65 27.30 -15.77
C ALA A 204 3.70 26.71 -14.81
N GLU A 205 3.30 25.82 -13.89
CA GLU A 205 4.21 25.10 -13.02
C GLU A 205 5.01 24.04 -13.76
N SER A 206 4.40 23.27 -14.65
CA SER A 206 5.10 22.23 -15.41
C SER A 206 6.12 22.83 -16.38
N LEU A 207 5.76 23.92 -17.05
CA LEU A 207 6.69 24.70 -17.90
C LEU A 207 7.81 25.32 -17.07
N ARG A 208 7.51 25.86 -15.88
CA ARG A 208 8.53 26.38 -14.95
C ARG A 208 9.48 25.29 -14.47
N ARG A 209 8.95 24.11 -14.12
CA ARG A 209 9.75 22.95 -13.68
C ARG A 209 10.68 22.46 -14.78
N SER A 210 10.17 22.38 -16.02
CA SER A 210 10.97 22.04 -17.21
C SER A 210 12.09 23.06 -17.46
N LEU A 211 11.78 24.36 -17.42
CA LEU A 211 12.79 25.42 -17.57
C LEU A 211 13.81 25.46 -16.43
N THR A 212 13.42 25.14 -15.20
CA THR A 212 14.36 25.05 -14.06
C THR A 212 15.27 23.82 -14.17
N ALA A 213 14.74 22.68 -14.63
CA ALA A 213 15.53 21.48 -14.89
C ALA A 213 16.55 21.72 -16.02
N GLU A 214 16.18 22.47 -17.04
CA GLU A 214 17.08 22.85 -18.15
C GLU A 214 18.19 23.81 -17.69
N ARG A 215 17.86 24.83 -16.86
CA ARG A 215 18.88 25.71 -16.25
C ARG A 215 19.84 24.95 -15.33
N MET A 216 19.34 23.99 -14.56
CA MET A 216 20.19 23.12 -13.75
C MET A 216 21.16 22.34 -14.66
N ARG A 217 20.66 21.79 -15.77
CA ARG A 217 21.48 21.04 -16.73
C ARG A 217 22.56 21.89 -17.41
N GLU A 218 22.23 23.13 -17.79
CA GLU A 218 23.21 24.09 -18.32
C GLU A 218 24.26 24.48 -17.26
N SER A 219 23.86 24.61 -15.99
CA SER A 219 24.81 24.88 -14.90
C SER A 219 25.73 23.69 -14.58
N TYR A 220 25.28 22.45 -14.81
CA TYR A 220 26.12 21.25 -14.69
C TYR A 220 27.04 21.02 -15.90
N ALA A 221 26.65 21.49 -17.09
CA ALA A 221 27.49 21.41 -18.29
C ALA A 221 28.61 22.47 -18.34
N ALA A 222 28.52 23.53 -17.52
CA ALA A 222 29.43 24.67 -17.56
C ALA A 222 30.53 24.67 -16.48
N LEU A 223 30.68 23.61 -15.68
CA LEU A 223 31.71 23.52 -14.64
C LEU A 223 32.98 22.81 -15.15
N PRO A 224 34.15 23.47 -15.19
CA PRO A 224 35.43 22.79 -15.41
C PRO A 224 35.85 22.04 -14.15
N SER A 225 36.31 20.80 -14.34
CA SER A 225 36.92 19.99 -13.28
C SER A 225 38.32 20.50 -12.97
N GLU A 226 38.50 21.22 -11.86
CA GLU A 226 39.78 21.27 -11.13
C GLU A 226 39.57 21.42 -9.62
N VAL A 227 40.37 20.65 -8.88
CA VAL A 227 40.41 20.53 -7.42
C VAL A 227 41.25 21.66 -6.83
N GLY A 228 40.78 22.31 -5.76
CA GLY A 228 41.58 23.25 -4.98
C GLY A 228 40.94 23.65 -3.65
N SER A 229 41.44 23.09 -2.55
CA SER A 229 41.14 23.48 -1.17
C SER A 229 41.46 24.95 -0.91
N VAL A 230 40.51 25.73 -0.39
CA VAL A 230 40.79 27.01 0.28
C VAL A 230 39.85 27.21 1.48
N GLU A 231 40.47 27.25 2.66
CA GLU A 231 39.97 27.75 3.94
C GLU A 231 39.64 29.25 3.88
N LEU A 232 38.57 29.73 4.53
CA LEU A 232 38.47 31.15 4.89
C LEU A 232 37.62 31.45 6.14
N ALA A 233 38.38 31.67 7.22
CA ALA A 233 38.33 32.69 8.27
C ALA A 233 37.01 33.41 8.65
N MET A 234 36.77 33.38 9.97
CA MET A 234 35.84 34.21 10.73
C MET A 234 36.29 35.69 10.84
N THR A 235 35.34 36.62 10.87
CA THR A 235 35.53 37.94 11.50
C THR A 235 34.35 38.32 12.40
N LYS A 236 34.68 38.72 13.63
CA LYS A 236 33.80 39.26 14.69
C LYS A 236 33.72 40.78 14.62
N SER A 237 32.54 41.34 14.94
CA SER A 237 32.32 42.66 15.56
C SER A 237 30.91 42.64 16.17
N GLY A 238 30.58 42.95 17.44
CA GLY A 238 31.09 43.96 18.37
C GLY A 238 29.99 45.04 18.56
N ARG A 239 28.91 44.76 19.33
CA ARG A 239 28.57 45.29 20.68
C ARG A 239 27.78 46.64 20.72
N PRO A 240 27.07 46.99 21.84
CA PRO A 240 25.66 47.43 21.84
C PRO A 240 25.40 48.79 22.53
N LEU A 241 24.14 49.26 22.57
CA LEU A 241 23.68 50.37 23.43
C LEU A 241 22.24 50.17 23.98
N ASN A 242 22.13 49.99 25.31
CA ASN A 242 21.34 50.74 26.33
C ASN A 242 20.06 51.50 25.88
N ALA A 243 18.95 51.67 26.63
CA ALA A 243 18.55 51.36 28.01
C ALA A 243 17.06 51.80 28.26
N VAL A 244 16.33 51.00 29.06
CA VAL A 244 15.49 51.42 30.23
C VAL A 244 14.03 51.96 30.04
N PRO A 245 13.12 51.74 31.03
CA PRO A 245 11.69 51.42 30.85
C PRO A 245 10.71 52.48 31.43
N ARG A 246 9.38 52.32 31.23
CA ARG A 246 8.37 52.73 32.25
C ARG A 246 6.88 52.39 31.97
N ARG A 247 6.29 51.77 33.00
CA ARG A 247 5.01 52.04 33.72
C ARG A 247 3.61 51.90 33.09
N GLN A 248 2.83 51.07 33.81
CA GLN A 248 1.39 51.02 34.14
C GLN A 248 0.51 52.29 33.98
N ARG A 249 -0.77 52.04 33.60
CA ARG A 249 -2.06 52.46 34.25
C ARG A 249 -3.22 51.99 33.34
N SER A 250 -4.12 51.09 33.73
CA SER A 250 -5.29 51.14 34.64
C SER A 250 -6.56 51.84 34.11
N ALA A 251 -7.65 51.04 34.07
CA ALA A 251 -9.07 51.35 34.34
C ALA A 251 -9.97 51.99 33.25
N GLY A 252 -11.16 51.38 33.08
CA GLY A 252 -12.33 51.94 32.38
C GLY A 252 -13.40 50.90 32.02
N GLN A 253 -14.28 50.56 32.96
CA GLN A 253 -15.54 49.80 32.80
C GLN A 253 -16.64 50.62 32.10
N THR A 254 -17.54 49.96 31.36
CA THR A 254 -19.03 50.11 31.35
C THR A 254 -19.61 48.92 30.53
N SER A 255 -20.19 47.86 31.11
CA SER A 255 -21.57 47.66 31.61
C SER A 255 -22.70 47.73 30.54
N ASN A 256 -23.27 46.56 30.20
CA ASN A 256 -24.71 46.17 30.30
C ASN A 256 -25.05 45.02 29.31
N VAL A 257 -25.38 43.80 29.78
CA VAL A 257 -26.74 43.25 30.12
C VAL A 257 -27.52 42.91 28.82
N HIS A 258 -28.01 41.70 28.50
CA HIS A 258 -28.84 40.72 29.23
C HIS A 258 -28.95 39.39 28.43
N GLN A 259 -28.66 38.25 29.06
CA GLN A 259 -29.50 37.07 29.39
C GLN A 259 -30.03 36.09 28.31
N ASP A 260 -29.63 34.87 28.63
CA ASP A 260 -30.08 33.51 28.37
C ASP A 260 -31.56 33.24 28.74
N PRO A 261 -32.41 32.75 27.82
CA PRO A 261 -33.86 32.65 28.03
C PRO A 261 -34.39 31.29 28.52
N LEU A 262 -33.57 30.32 28.91
CA LEU A 262 -34.09 29.00 29.36
C LEU A 262 -33.57 28.56 30.74
N GLY A 263 -33.52 29.53 31.66
CA GLY A 263 -33.16 29.38 33.07
C GLY A 263 -33.71 28.14 33.77
N LEU A 264 -32.82 27.15 33.95
CA LEU A 264 -32.93 26.13 34.98
C LEU A 264 -31.54 25.90 35.60
N LEU A 265 -31.32 26.59 36.73
CA LEU A 265 -30.79 26.04 37.99
C LEU A 265 -29.49 25.20 37.88
N LYS A 266 -28.30 25.65 38.29
CA LYS A 266 -27.87 26.07 39.63
C LYS A 266 -28.59 25.33 40.77
N LEU A 267 -27.79 24.62 41.57
CA LEU A 267 -28.10 23.77 42.74
C LEU A 267 -28.17 22.28 42.34
N SER A 268 -27.37 21.37 42.86
CA SER A 268 -26.70 21.36 44.16
C SER A 268 -25.52 20.37 44.18
N SER A 269 -24.37 20.88 44.58
CA SER A 269 -23.27 20.14 45.20
C SER A 269 -23.65 19.64 46.59
N GLN A 270 -22.95 18.60 47.04
CA GLN A 270 -22.94 17.96 48.37
C GLN A 270 -24.02 16.87 48.58
N VAL A 271 -23.59 15.62 48.65
CA VAL A 271 -23.31 14.93 49.92
C VAL A 271 -22.78 13.53 49.61
N ASN A 272 -21.57 13.30 50.10
CA ASN A 272 -20.92 12.01 50.24
C ASN A 272 -21.44 11.37 51.54
N ARG A 273 -21.98 10.14 51.51
CA ARG A 273 -21.91 9.17 52.64
C ARG A 273 -22.53 7.83 52.29
N GLY A 274 -21.81 6.78 52.67
CA GLY A 274 -22.03 5.39 52.32
C GLY A 274 -23.25 4.71 52.96
N GLY A 275 -23.40 3.43 52.65
CA GLY A 275 -24.42 2.60 53.27
C GLY A 275 -24.60 1.26 52.58
N ARG A 276 -23.97 0.23 53.14
CA ARG A 276 -24.26 -1.21 52.97
C ARG A 276 -25.70 -1.53 53.42
N LEU A 277 -26.34 -2.53 52.80
CA LEU A 277 -27.35 -3.51 53.30
C LEU A 277 -28.21 -3.96 52.10
N THR A 278 -28.15 -5.20 51.58
CA THR A 278 -28.90 -6.44 51.99
C THR A 278 -30.37 -6.13 52.32
N LEU A 279 -31.41 -6.81 51.87
CA LEU A 279 -31.71 -8.19 51.48
C LEU A 279 -33.18 -8.09 50.99
N GLU A 280 -33.65 -8.73 49.91
CA GLU A 280 -34.30 -10.06 49.88
C GLU A 280 -35.67 -9.91 49.18
N LEU A 281 -35.93 -10.71 48.14
CA LEU A 281 -37.15 -11.53 47.98
C LEU A 281 -37.08 -12.33 46.66
N ALA A 282 -36.49 -13.53 46.79
CA ALA A 282 -36.96 -14.84 46.30
C ALA A 282 -38.33 -14.85 45.55
N THR A 283 -38.62 -15.68 44.53
CA THR A 283 -38.10 -16.99 44.10
C THR A 283 -38.85 -17.44 42.83
N SER A 284 -38.32 -18.52 42.21
CA SER A 284 -38.90 -19.43 41.18
C SER A 284 -38.34 -19.15 39.78
N LEU A 285 -37.67 -20.06 39.07
CA LEU A 285 -37.61 -21.52 39.06
C LEU A 285 -36.23 -21.94 38.48
N GLY A 286 -35.65 -23.06 38.95
CA GLY A 286 -34.56 -23.74 38.21
C GLY A 286 -33.50 -24.47 39.03
N GLY A 287 -33.90 -25.28 40.01
CA GLY A 287 -32.96 -26.09 40.80
C GLY A 287 -32.68 -27.45 40.15
N VAL A 288 -31.55 -27.59 39.43
CA VAL A 288 -30.83 -28.87 39.22
C VAL A 288 -29.28 -28.66 39.15
N GLY A 289 -28.75 -27.54 39.65
CA GLY A 289 -27.34 -27.18 39.48
C GLY A 289 -26.45 -27.23 40.73
N LEU A 290 -26.91 -27.80 41.86
CA LEU A 290 -26.26 -27.55 43.16
C LEU A 290 -25.94 -28.78 44.00
N ALA A 291 -25.91 -29.98 43.39
CA ALA A 291 -25.41 -31.20 44.03
C ALA A 291 -24.02 -31.64 43.52
N ALA A 292 -23.43 -30.94 42.54
CA ALA A 292 -22.14 -31.30 41.94
C ALA A 292 -20.97 -30.35 42.30
N TRP A 293 -21.16 -29.45 43.28
CA TRP A 293 -20.18 -28.39 43.57
C TRP A 293 -19.53 -28.46 44.96
N LEU A 294 -19.61 -29.61 45.66
CA LEU A 294 -18.99 -29.77 46.98
C LEU A 294 -18.26 -31.09 47.24
N VAL A 295 -17.90 -31.86 46.20
CA VAL A 295 -17.02 -33.02 46.37
C VAL A 295 -16.04 -33.13 45.19
N GLN A 296 -14.73 -33.13 45.54
CA GLN A 296 -13.51 -33.48 44.77
C GLN A 296 -12.68 -32.40 44.07
N PRO A 297 -11.41 -32.22 44.51
CA PRO A 297 -10.28 -31.78 43.70
C PRO A 297 -9.31 -32.92 43.31
N GLU A 298 -9.72 -34.20 43.33
CA GLU A 298 -8.78 -35.33 43.16
C GLU A 298 -9.13 -36.34 42.04
N LEU A 299 -10.23 -36.17 41.29
CA LEU A 299 -10.57 -37.03 40.15
C LEU A 299 -10.41 -36.38 38.76
N THR A 300 -10.17 -35.07 38.67
CA THR A 300 -9.98 -34.36 37.39
C THR A 300 -8.61 -34.60 36.73
N ARG A 301 -7.59 -35.02 37.50
CA ARG A 301 -6.26 -35.32 36.93
C ARG A 301 -6.20 -36.62 36.11
N HIS A 302 -7.16 -37.53 36.28
CA HIS A 302 -7.12 -38.84 35.63
C HIS A 302 -8.03 -38.95 34.39
N TRP A 303 -8.93 -38.00 34.17
CA TRP A 303 -9.82 -37.94 32.99
C TRP A 303 -9.27 -37.09 31.83
N ASP A 304 -8.33 -36.18 32.09
CA ASP A 304 -7.71 -35.30 31.08
C ASP A 304 -6.63 -35.98 30.22
N THR A 305 -6.02 -37.06 30.71
CA THR A 305 -4.96 -37.78 29.99
C THR A 305 -5.48 -38.73 28.91
N SER A 306 -6.78 -39.05 28.91
CA SER A 306 -7.38 -40.00 27.97
C SER A 306 -7.96 -39.35 26.71
N TRP A 307 -8.35 -38.07 26.75
CA TRP A 307 -9.01 -37.36 25.64
C TRP A 307 -8.08 -36.43 24.86
N SER A 308 -6.90 -36.09 25.41
CA SER A 308 -5.84 -35.34 24.72
C SER A 308 -5.19 -36.09 23.54
N LYS A 309 -5.48 -37.39 23.38
CA LYS A 309 -5.04 -38.18 22.21
C LYS A 309 -6.03 -38.19 21.04
N LEU A 310 -7.21 -37.57 21.17
CA LEU A 310 -8.23 -37.59 20.11
C LEU A 310 -8.91 -36.24 19.84
N SER A 311 -8.38 -35.12 20.35
CA SER A 311 -8.74 -33.79 19.84
C SER A 311 -7.92 -33.51 18.59
N ARG A 312 -8.54 -33.47 17.41
CA ARG A 312 -7.96 -32.77 16.26
C ARG A 312 -7.52 -31.38 16.75
N PRO A 313 -6.29 -30.92 16.48
CA PRO A 313 -5.90 -29.57 16.84
C PRO A 313 -6.91 -28.61 16.21
N THR A 314 -7.50 -27.74 17.01
CA THR A 314 -8.33 -26.65 16.46
C THR A 314 -7.39 -25.79 15.63
N MET A 315 -7.47 -25.89 14.29
CA MET A 315 -6.58 -25.15 13.41
C MET A 315 -6.88 -23.65 13.58
N ARG A 316 -5.82 -22.85 13.70
CA ARG A 316 -5.85 -21.42 14.06
C ARG A 316 -4.99 -20.66 13.06
N GLU A 317 -5.42 -20.57 11.82
CA GLU A 317 -4.57 -20.07 10.73
C GLU A 317 -4.38 -18.54 10.79
N ILE A 318 -3.21 -18.08 10.33
CA ILE A 318 -2.88 -16.66 10.15
C ILE A 318 -2.54 -16.42 8.68
N ILE A 319 -3.28 -15.53 8.04
CA ILE A 319 -2.98 -15.10 6.66
C ILE A 319 -2.15 -13.82 6.72
N THR A 320 -1.07 -13.78 5.93
CA THR A 320 -0.15 -12.63 5.89
C THR A 320 -0.33 -11.79 4.62
N LEU A 321 -0.62 -10.51 4.77
CA LEU A 321 -0.65 -9.53 3.68
C LEU A 321 0.65 -8.73 3.66
N GLN A 322 1.35 -8.73 2.53
CA GLN A 322 2.63 -8.05 2.34
C GLN A 322 2.47 -6.96 1.27
N LEU A 323 2.73 -5.71 1.66
CA LEU A 323 2.51 -4.55 0.82
C LEU A 323 3.81 -3.78 0.62
N GLY A 324 4.39 -3.93 -0.57
CA GLY A 324 5.53 -3.15 -1.04
C GLY A 324 6.89 -3.78 -0.83
N ASN A 325 7.88 -3.19 -1.49
CA ASN A 325 9.21 -3.75 -1.65
C ASN A 325 9.91 -4.04 -0.31
N PHE A 326 10.00 -3.05 0.59
CA PHE A 326 10.70 -3.22 1.87
C PHE A 326 9.97 -4.19 2.82
N SER A 327 8.63 -4.24 2.73
CA SER A 327 7.82 -5.25 3.39
C SER A 327 8.20 -6.65 2.92
N ASN A 328 8.26 -6.85 1.59
CA ASN A 328 8.61 -8.13 0.97
C ASN A 328 10.05 -8.58 1.30
N TYR A 329 11.00 -7.64 1.40
CA TYR A 329 12.35 -7.92 1.91
C TYR A 329 12.35 -8.41 3.37
N THR A 330 11.47 -7.88 4.21
CA THR A 330 11.39 -8.23 5.64
C THR A 330 10.69 -9.57 5.84
N THR A 331 9.62 -9.80 5.11
CA THR A 331 8.83 -11.03 5.15
C THR A 331 9.55 -12.20 4.50
N THR A 332 10.39 -11.99 3.49
CA THR A 332 11.21 -13.07 2.91
C THR A 332 12.13 -13.70 3.96
N HIS A 333 12.77 -12.90 4.82
CA HIS A 333 13.54 -13.42 5.96
C HIS A 333 12.67 -14.19 6.96
N PHE A 334 11.44 -13.71 7.19
CA PHE A 334 10.48 -14.36 8.08
C PHE A 334 10.06 -15.73 7.54
N TRP A 335 9.80 -15.84 6.24
CA TRP A 335 9.48 -17.11 5.58
C TRP A 335 10.66 -18.07 5.54
N ASN A 336 11.85 -17.58 5.25
CA ASN A 336 13.07 -18.39 5.28
C ASN A 336 13.32 -18.97 6.68
N ALA A 337 13.19 -18.15 7.73
CA ALA A 337 13.31 -18.61 9.11
C ALA A 337 12.26 -19.68 9.44
N GLN A 338 11.02 -19.50 9.02
CA GLN A 338 9.96 -20.49 9.24
C GLN A 338 10.19 -21.79 8.48
N GLU A 339 10.66 -21.72 7.23
CA GLU A 339 10.98 -22.88 6.42
C GLU A 339 12.07 -23.74 7.07
N SER A 340 13.04 -23.12 7.76
CA SER A 340 14.07 -23.86 8.49
C SER A 340 13.57 -24.67 9.69
N TYR A 341 12.33 -24.45 10.15
CA TYR A 341 11.75 -25.22 11.26
C TYR A 341 11.10 -26.52 10.81
N PHE A 342 10.96 -26.76 9.50
CA PHE A 342 10.44 -28.03 9.00
C PHE A 342 11.48 -29.13 9.24
N THR A 343 11.02 -30.22 9.83
CA THR A 343 11.81 -31.45 10.01
C THR A 343 11.41 -32.41 8.90
N TYR A 344 12.30 -32.62 7.93
CA TYR A 344 12.10 -33.48 6.77
C TYR A 344 12.82 -34.81 6.96
N ASP A 345 12.55 -35.57 8.02
CA ASP A 345 13.20 -36.88 8.22
C ASP A 345 12.20 -38.03 8.43
N ASP A 346 12.55 -39.12 7.74
CA ASP A 346 11.93 -40.43 7.73
C ASP A 346 11.88 -41.04 9.14
N GLU A 347 10.96 -42.00 9.34
CA GLU A 347 10.63 -42.70 10.60
C GLU A 347 11.81 -43.32 11.40
N ASN A 348 13.06 -43.16 10.96
CA ASN A 348 14.27 -43.77 11.50
C ASN A 348 15.19 -42.84 12.32
N ASP A 349 14.98 -41.51 12.34
CA ASP A 349 15.81 -40.61 13.16
C ASP A 349 15.11 -40.15 14.43
N HIS A 350 15.79 -40.29 15.57
CA HIS A 350 15.32 -39.90 16.92
C HIS A 350 15.22 -38.37 17.13
N GLN A 351 15.04 -37.58 16.07
CA GLN A 351 14.92 -36.12 16.14
C GLN A 351 13.58 -35.75 16.81
N ALA A 352 13.61 -34.91 17.83
CA ALA A 352 12.39 -34.43 18.48
C ALA A 352 11.51 -33.68 17.47
N PRO A 353 10.18 -33.87 17.49
CA PRO A 353 9.27 -33.17 16.57
C PRO A 353 9.42 -31.66 16.74
N SER A 354 9.36 -30.93 15.62
CA SER A 354 9.50 -29.46 15.64
C SER A 354 8.53 -28.84 16.65
N PRO A 355 9.01 -27.94 17.55
CA PRO A 355 8.16 -27.30 18.56
C PRO A 355 7.20 -26.27 17.96
N VAL A 356 7.40 -25.91 16.69
CA VAL A 356 6.55 -24.98 15.93
C VAL A 356 5.47 -25.77 15.18
N ASP A 357 4.25 -25.26 15.20
CA ASP A 357 3.15 -25.72 14.36
C ASP A 357 3.14 -24.94 13.04
N HIS A 358 3.55 -25.60 11.96
CA HIS A 358 3.66 -25.01 10.64
C HIS A 358 2.30 -24.71 10.01
N ASN A 359 1.24 -25.44 10.36
CA ASN A 359 -0.07 -25.32 9.70
C ASN A 359 -0.74 -23.95 9.89
N ILE A 360 -0.27 -23.17 10.87
CA ILE A 360 -0.80 -21.84 11.18
C ILE A 360 -0.51 -20.85 10.04
N HIS A 361 0.72 -20.81 9.55
CA HIS A 361 1.10 -19.91 8.46
C HIS A 361 1.23 -20.62 7.11
N TRP A 362 1.30 -21.95 7.09
CA TRP A 362 1.51 -22.73 5.89
C TRP A 362 0.25 -23.52 5.52
N ARG A 363 0.02 -23.66 4.23
CA ARG A 363 -0.98 -24.56 3.66
C ARG A 363 -0.26 -25.79 3.14
N ALA A 364 -0.78 -26.97 3.48
CA ALA A 364 -0.40 -28.21 2.81
C ALA A 364 -1.08 -28.25 1.44
N GLY A 365 -0.33 -28.69 0.44
CA GLY A 365 -0.79 -28.95 -0.92
C GLY A 365 -0.10 -30.19 -1.45
N VAL A 366 -0.48 -30.62 -2.64
CA VAL A 366 0.19 -31.73 -3.32
C VAL A 366 0.83 -31.16 -4.58
N GLY A 367 2.15 -31.28 -4.69
CA GLY A 367 2.88 -30.91 -5.89
C GLY A 367 2.56 -31.85 -7.05
N HIS A 368 2.97 -31.49 -8.26
CA HIS A 368 2.76 -32.35 -9.44
C HIS A 368 3.39 -33.75 -9.28
N ASP A 369 4.49 -33.85 -8.52
CA ASP A 369 5.17 -35.11 -8.19
C ASP A 369 4.39 -36.01 -7.20
N GLY A 370 3.20 -35.58 -6.75
CA GLY A 370 2.40 -36.29 -5.76
C GLY A 370 2.94 -36.15 -4.32
N ARG A 371 4.04 -35.43 -4.12
CA ARG A 371 4.62 -35.12 -2.80
C ARG A 371 3.84 -34.00 -2.12
N GLU A 372 3.74 -34.07 -0.80
CA GLU A 372 3.20 -32.98 0.00
C GLU A 372 4.13 -31.76 -0.11
N THR A 373 3.54 -30.61 -0.41
CA THR A 373 4.22 -29.33 -0.53
C THR A 373 3.60 -28.36 0.47
N PHE A 374 4.43 -27.62 1.19
CA PHE A 374 3.95 -26.55 2.07
C PHE A 374 4.20 -25.21 1.39
N LEU A 375 3.15 -24.39 1.28
CA LEU A 375 3.22 -23.03 0.75
C LEU A 375 2.76 -22.03 1.82
N PRO A 376 3.32 -20.82 1.90
CA PRO A 376 2.82 -19.80 2.82
C PRO A 376 1.40 -19.33 2.49
N ARG A 377 0.60 -19.08 3.52
CA ARG A 377 -0.72 -18.42 3.45
C ARG A 377 -0.51 -16.91 3.37
N THR A 378 -0.17 -16.41 2.19
CA THR A 378 0.19 -15.00 2.00
C THR A 378 -0.28 -14.42 0.68
N VAL A 379 -0.56 -13.12 0.69
CA VAL A 379 -0.78 -12.28 -0.50
C VAL A 379 0.30 -11.20 -0.51
N ILE A 380 0.99 -11.06 -1.64
CA ILE A 380 2.19 -10.24 -1.83
C ILE A 380 1.92 -9.25 -2.95
N TYR A 381 1.88 -7.96 -2.61
CA TYR A 381 1.80 -6.88 -3.57
C TYR A 381 3.17 -6.22 -3.73
N ASP A 382 3.56 -6.00 -4.98
CA ASP A 382 4.74 -5.18 -5.28
C ASP A 382 4.61 -4.48 -6.64
N LEU A 383 5.45 -3.48 -6.84
CA LEU A 383 5.52 -2.74 -8.10
C LEU A 383 6.21 -3.55 -9.19
N LYS A 384 5.99 -3.13 -10.43
CA LYS A 384 6.66 -3.72 -11.57
C LYS A 384 8.19 -3.59 -11.44
N GLY A 385 8.88 -4.71 -11.63
CA GLY A 385 10.34 -4.82 -11.50
C GLY A 385 10.80 -5.38 -10.16
N ALA A 386 9.98 -5.29 -9.11
CA ALA A 386 10.41 -5.67 -7.75
C ALA A 386 10.53 -7.19 -7.52
N PHE A 387 9.76 -8.01 -8.23
CA PHE A 387 9.78 -9.47 -8.12
C PHE A 387 11.08 -10.12 -8.66
N GLY A 388 11.96 -9.36 -9.33
CA GLY A 388 13.26 -9.85 -9.78
C GLY A 388 13.16 -11.03 -10.76
N SER A 389 13.91 -12.10 -10.49
CA SER A 389 13.87 -13.34 -11.29
C SER A 389 12.75 -14.31 -10.90
N LEU A 390 11.92 -13.96 -9.90
CA LEU A 390 10.84 -14.83 -9.44
C LEU A 390 9.78 -14.99 -10.53
N ARG A 391 9.47 -16.24 -10.86
CA ARG A 391 8.40 -16.56 -11.80
C ARG A 391 7.05 -16.55 -11.07
N LYS A 392 6.00 -16.07 -11.75
CA LYS A 392 4.63 -16.13 -11.22
C LYS A 392 4.17 -17.58 -11.02
N ILE A 393 4.48 -18.44 -11.99
CA ILE A 393 4.27 -19.89 -11.87
C ILE A 393 5.61 -20.49 -11.45
N ASN A 394 5.60 -21.17 -10.31
CA ASN A 394 6.78 -21.84 -9.77
C ASN A 394 6.93 -23.24 -10.38
N ALA A 395 8.08 -23.87 -10.15
CA ALA A 395 8.36 -25.23 -10.64
C ALA A 395 7.36 -26.29 -10.13
N LEU A 396 6.69 -26.07 -8.99
CA LEU A 396 5.68 -26.99 -8.47
C LEU A 396 4.42 -27.03 -9.35
N TYR A 397 4.12 -25.94 -10.07
CA TYR A 397 2.95 -25.78 -10.94
C TYR A 397 3.26 -25.80 -12.45
N ASP A 398 4.54 -25.97 -12.85
CA ASP A 398 4.99 -25.95 -14.26
C ASP A 398 4.37 -27.08 -15.13
N ALA A 399 3.79 -28.12 -14.51
CA ALA A 399 3.10 -29.21 -15.21
C ALA A 399 1.71 -28.82 -15.76
N ILE A 400 1.17 -27.65 -15.41
CA ILE A 400 0.02 -27.10 -16.12
C ILE A 400 0.60 -26.44 -17.37
N PRO A 401 0.45 -27.02 -18.58
CA PRO A 401 0.83 -26.32 -19.77
C PRO A 401 0.12 -24.98 -19.74
N GLN A 402 0.89 -23.90 -19.74
CA GLN A 402 0.36 -22.64 -20.20
C GLN A 402 -0.15 -22.97 -21.61
N VAL A 403 -1.46 -23.15 -21.74
CA VAL A 403 -2.10 -22.69 -22.96
C VAL A 403 -1.71 -21.23 -22.95
N ASP A 404 -0.69 -20.88 -23.72
CA ASP A 404 -0.26 -19.51 -23.87
C ASP A 404 -1.55 -18.73 -24.07
N ALA A 405 -1.89 -17.83 -23.15
CA ALA A 405 -3.11 -17.04 -23.29
C ALA A 405 -3.06 -16.25 -24.62
N ALA A 406 -1.86 -16.10 -25.22
CA ALA A 406 -1.66 -15.65 -26.58
C ALA A 406 -2.15 -16.64 -27.67
N GLU A 407 -1.98 -17.95 -27.49
CA GLU A 407 -2.50 -18.98 -28.41
C GLU A 407 -4.02 -19.18 -28.25
N SER A 408 -4.57 -19.09 -27.02
CA SER A 408 -6.03 -19.21 -26.82
C SER A 408 -6.83 -17.92 -26.99
N LEU A 409 -6.18 -16.75 -27.04
CA LEU A 409 -6.80 -15.44 -27.39
C LEU A 409 -6.42 -14.97 -28.79
N SER A 410 -5.99 -15.87 -29.68
CA SER A 410 -5.74 -15.56 -31.10
C SER A 410 -7.04 -15.33 -31.87
N LEU A 411 -7.82 -14.32 -31.46
CA LEU A 411 -8.91 -13.71 -32.23
C LEU A 411 -8.38 -12.84 -33.39
N TRP A 412 -7.06 -12.74 -33.55
CA TRP A 412 -6.40 -11.93 -34.57
C TRP A 412 -5.67 -12.84 -35.57
N SER A 413 -6.07 -12.78 -36.85
CA SER A 413 -5.53 -13.60 -37.94
C SER A 413 -4.21 -13.08 -38.54
N GLY A 414 -3.58 -12.09 -37.91
CA GLY A 414 -2.31 -11.49 -38.35
C GLY A 414 -1.10 -12.02 -37.57
N PRO A 415 0.12 -11.95 -38.13
CA PRO A 415 1.34 -12.33 -37.41
C PRO A 415 1.55 -11.40 -36.22
N SER A 416 1.27 -11.88 -35.01
CA SER A 416 1.54 -11.14 -33.78
C SER A 416 2.99 -11.36 -33.35
N THR A 417 3.75 -10.27 -33.27
CA THR A 417 5.11 -10.30 -32.70
C THR A 417 5.03 -9.88 -31.24
N VAL A 418 5.10 -10.85 -30.33
CA VAL A 418 5.11 -10.59 -28.88
C VAL A 418 6.51 -10.10 -28.47
N HIS A 419 6.63 -8.80 -28.21
CA HIS A 419 7.85 -8.22 -27.64
C HIS A 419 7.81 -8.35 -26.11
N LYS A 420 8.40 -9.43 -25.59
CA LYS A 420 8.56 -9.64 -24.14
C LYS A 420 9.91 -9.09 -23.68
N GLN A 421 9.91 -8.35 -22.57
CA GLN A 421 11.18 -7.96 -21.92
C GLN A 421 11.97 -9.24 -21.57
N PRO A 422 13.30 -9.27 -21.77
CA PRO A 422 14.11 -10.42 -21.39
C PRO A 422 13.94 -10.71 -19.90
N ALA A 423 13.68 -11.98 -19.56
CA ALA A 423 13.57 -12.40 -18.18
C ALA A 423 14.90 -12.17 -17.44
N LEU A 424 14.82 -11.69 -16.19
CA LEU A 424 16.00 -11.53 -15.35
C LEU A 424 16.57 -12.91 -15.00
N ASN A 425 17.88 -13.07 -15.21
CA ASN A 425 18.56 -14.31 -14.84
C ASN A 425 18.66 -14.42 -13.31
N PRO A 426 18.38 -15.61 -12.75
CA PRO A 426 18.51 -15.85 -11.31
C PRO A 426 19.96 -15.65 -10.85
N GLY A 427 20.14 -15.17 -9.62
CA GLY A 427 21.46 -15.01 -9.02
C GLY A 427 22.17 -16.35 -8.75
N PRO A 428 23.48 -16.33 -8.46
CA PRO A 428 24.26 -17.54 -8.21
C PRO A 428 23.78 -18.31 -6.98
N TYR A 429 23.26 -17.62 -5.96
CA TYR A 429 22.63 -18.23 -4.79
C TYR A 429 21.41 -19.06 -5.20
N GLN A 430 20.46 -18.45 -5.93
CA GLN A 430 19.25 -19.13 -6.39
C GLN A 430 19.56 -20.31 -7.31
N GLN A 431 20.52 -20.15 -8.24
CA GLN A 431 20.94 -21.24 -9.13
C GLN A 431 21.51 -22.43 -8.36
N SER A 432 22.29 -22.17 -7.29
CA SER A 432 22.85 -23.22 -6.45
C SER A 432 21.75 -23.91 -5.64
N LEU A 433 20.80 -23.13 -5.09
CA LEU A 433 19.65 -23.63 -4.34
C LEU A 433 18.75 -24.52 -5.21
N ASP A 434 18.39 -24.05 -6.41
CA ASP A 434 17.56 -24.81 -7.36
C ASP A 434 18.25 -26.11 -7.83
N ALA A 435 19.58 -26.11 -7.90
CA ALA A 435 20.37 -27.29 -8.23
C ALA A 435 20.58 -28.25 -7.04
N GLY A 436 20.12 -27.90 -5.84
CA GLY A 436 20.39 -28.67 -4.62
C GLY A 436 21.86 -28.70 -4.22
N LEU A 437 22.65 -27.71 -4.65
CA LEU A 437 24.06 -27.56 -4.33
C LEU A 437 24.24 -26.64 -3.12
N GLU A 438 25.43 -26.69 -2.50
CA GLU A 438 25.80 -25.73 -1.47
C GLU A 438 25.65 -24.29 -1.98
N PRO A 439 24.82 -23.47 -1.34
CA PRO A 439 24.46 -22.17 -1.89
C PRO A 439 25.62 -21.18 -1.81
N ALA A 440 25.84 -20.46 -2.91
CA ALA A 440 26.84 -19.42 -2.99
C ALA A 440 26.62 -18.32 -1.92
N GLN A 441 27.68 -17.83 -1.30
CA GLN A 441 27.57 -16.83 -0.24
C GLN A 441 26.95 -15.52 -0.75
N LEU A 442 25.90 -15.05 -0.07
CA LEU A 442 25.25 -13.77 -0.35
C LEU A 442 26.04 -12.61 0.26
N THR A 443 26.04 -11.49 -0.45
CA THR A 443 26.58 -10.20 -0.02
C THR A 443 25.57 -9.09 -0.31
N ALA A 444 25.70 -7.95 0.38
CA ALA A 444 24.85 -6.78 0.16
C ALA A 444 24.83 -6.31 -1.32
N SER A 445 25.89 -6.54 -2.08
CA SER A 445 25.98 -6.19 -3.50
C SER A 445 25.36 -7.22 -4.45
N THR A 446 25.23 -8.48 -4.04
CA THR A 446 24.68 -9.54 -4.89
C THR A 446 23.15 -9.58 -4.84
N VAL A 447 22.56 -9.17 -3.71
CA VAL A 447 21.11 -9.13 -3.53
C VAL A 447 20.55 -7.85 -4.17
N ARG A 448 19.72 -8.00 -5.21
CA ARG A 448 19.09 -6.89 -5.94
C ARG A 448 17.59 -6.80 -5.63
N HIS A 449 16.94 -7.96 -5.51
CA HIS A 449 15.52 -8.08 -5.22
C HIS A 449 15.31 -8.98 -3.99
N TRP A 450 14.16 -8.85 -3.34
CA TRP A 450 13.80 -9.72 -2.21
C TRP A 450 13.73 -11.20 -2.61
N SER A 451 13.42 -11.48 -3.87
CA SER A 451 13.37 -12.84 -4.40
C SER A 451 14.74 -13.51 -4.56
N ASP A 452 15.85 -12.74 -4.61
CA ASP A 452 17.20 -13.30 -4.84
C ASP A 452 17.71 -14.19 -3.68
N PHE A 453 17.09 -14.09 -2.50
CA PHE A 453 17.44 -14.88 -1.32
C PHE A 453 16.23 -15.66 -0.75
N SER A 454 15.13 -15.74 -1.48
CA SER A 454 13.96 -16.52 -1.06
C SER A 454 14.25 -18.01 -1.17
N ARG A 455 14.03 -18.75 -0.08
CA ARG A 455 14.09 -20.22 -0.06
C ARG A 455 12.73 -20.86 -0.34
N VAL A 456 11.68 -20.06 -0.27
CA VAL A 456 10.30 -20.52 -0.20
C VAL A 456 9.60 -20.35 -1.55
N TYR A 457 8.78 -21.34 -1.91
CA TYR A 457 7.87 -21.25 -3.03
C TYR A 457 6.55 -20.62 -2.60
N PHE A 458 6.01 -19.74 -3.44
CA PHE A 458 4.72 -19.09 -3.22
C PHE A 458 3.66 -19.67 -4.16
N HIS A 459 2.40 -19.63 -3.73
CA HIS A 459 1.28 -19.96 -4.60
C HIS A 459 1.16 -18.94 -5.74
N PRO A 460 0.81 -19.31 -6.98
CA PRO A 460 0.71 -18.36 -8.10
C PRO A 460 -0.29 -17.21 -7.89
N ARG A 461 -1.31 -17.44 -7.04
CA ARG A 461 -2.28 -16.41 -6.62
C ARG A 461 -1.76 -15.49 -5.50
N SER A 462 -0.69 -15.88 -4.80
CA SER A 462 -0.07 -15.04 -3.78
C SER A 462 0.68 -13.86 -4.39
N LEU A 463 1.16 -13.97 -5.63
CA LEU A 463 2.02 -12.97 -6.26
C LEU A 463 1.20 -11.99 -7.11
N VAL A 464 0.98 -10.78 -6.60
CA VAL A 464 0.22 -9.73 -7.26
C VAL A 464 1.13 -8.56 -7.67
N GLN A 465 1.42 -8.48 -8.96
CA GLN A 465 2.23 -7.42 -9.53
C GLN A 465 1.36 -6.24 -9.99
N LEU A 466 1.69 -5.04 -9.53
CA LEU A 466 1.03 -3.80 -9.93
C LEU A 466 1.77 -3.18 -11.12
N TYR A 467 1.03 -2.87 -12.20
CA TYR A 467 1.61 -2.42 -13.47
C TYR A 467 1.62 -0.89 -13.65
N ASP A 468 0.83 -0.17 -12.86
CA ASP A 468 0.66 1.29 -13.00
C ASP A 468 1.89 2.10 -12.57
N TYR A 469 2.74 1.47 -11.74
CA TYR A 469 3.96 2.05 -11.21
C TYR A 469 5.12 1.06 -11.34
N GLU A 470 6.31 1.62 -11.59
CA GLU A 470 7.57 0.88 -11.67
C GLU A 470 8.42 1.20 -10.44
N LEU A 471 9.13 0.19 -9.93
CA LEU A 471 10.10 0.36 -8.85
C LEU A 471 11.17 1.38 -9.25
N ASP A 472 11.53 2.29 -8.34
CA ASP A 472 12.53 3.34 -8.53
C ASP A 472 12.27 4.28 -9.73
N SER A 473 11.00 4.47 -10.09
CA SER A 473 10.64 5.41 -11.17
C SER A 473 10.95 6.85 -10.80
N THR A 474 11.88 7.46 -11.55
CA THR A 474 12.21 8.90 -11.40
C THR A 474 11.13 9.82 -11.98
N ILE A 475 10.31 9.32 -12.90
CA ILE A 475 9.29 10.10 -13.61
C ILE A 475 7.98 10.11 -12.83
N ARG A 476 7.58 8.94 -12.30
CA ARG A 476 6.34 8.76 -11.53
C ARG A 476 6.63 8.00 -10.23
N PRO A 477 7.29 8.65 -9.25
CA PRO A 477 7.63 8.01 -7.99
C PRO A 477 6.37 7.71 -7.16
N PHE A 478 6.35 6.54 -6.53
CA PHE A 478 5.22 6.06 -5.73
C PHE A 478 5.41 6.42 -4.25
N ASP A 479 5.46 7.72 -3.96
CA ASP A 479 5.94 8.22 -2.65
C ASP A 479 4.86 8.81 -1.76
N ARG A 480 3.72 9.25 -2.28
CA ARG A 480 2.70 9.97 -1.50
C ARG A 480 1.59 9.05 -1.04
N PHE A 481 1.14 9.23 0.20
CA PHE A 481 0.01 8.51 0.78
C PHE A 481 -1.22 8.47 -0.14
N THR A 482 -1.62 9.62 -0.69
CA THR A 482 -2.83 9.71 -1.55
C THR A 482 -2.73 8.87 -2.82
N MET A 483 -1.52 8.71 -3.39
CA MET A 483 -1.32 7.91 -4.59
C MET A 483 -1.60 6.42 -4.34
N GLY A 484 -1.32 5.93 -3.13
CA GLY A 484 -1.65 4.57 -2.74
C GLY A 484 -3.15 4.35 -2.56
N HIS A 485 -3.85 5.32 -1.99
CA HIS A 485 -5.31 5.29 -1.86
C HIS A 485 -5.99 5.28 -3.24
N GLU A 486 -5.58 6.19 -4.13
CA GLU A 486 -6.09 6.27 -5.51
C GLU A 486 -5.84 4.99 -6.31
N LEU A 487 -4.66 4.37 -6.14
CA LEU A 487 -4.33 3.10 -6.79
C LEU A 487 -5.19 1.95 -6.26
N PHE A 488 -5.43 1.89 -4.96
CA PHE A 488 -6.32 0.87 -4.40
C PHE A 488 -7.75 1.04 -4.95
N ASP A 489 -8.26 2.27 -4.95
CA ASP A 489 -9.61 2.57 -5.46
C ASP A 489 -9.79 2.26 -6.94
N SER A 490 -8.76 2.52 -7.76
CA SER A 490 -8.80 2.16 -9.18
C SER A 490 -8.86 0.65 -9.36
N LEU A 491 -8.01 -0.08 -8.65
CA LEU A 491 -7.96 -1.54 -8.72
C LEU A 491 -9.26 -2.17 -8.19
N ALA A 492 -9.81 -1.66 -7.09
CA ALA A 492 -11.05 -2.15 -6.49
C ALA A 492 -12.27 -1.95 -7.41
N LYS A 493 -12.28 -0.89 -8.23
CA LYS A 493 -13.33 -0.66 -9.23
C LYS A 493 -13.23 -1.63 -10.42
N GLU A 494 -12.02 -2.01 -10.81
CA GLU A 494 -11.80 -2.93 -11.93
C GLU A 494 -12.03 -4.39 -11.52
N HIS A 495 -11.51 -4.76 -10.35
CA HIS A 495 -11.54 -6.11 -9.80
C HIS A 495 -11.81 -5.98 -8.30
N ASP A 496 -12.81 -6.68 -7.77
CA ASP A 496 -12.95 -6.78 -6.32
C ASP A 496 -11.69 -7.45 -5.74
N ILE A 497 -10.81 -6.64 -5.13
CA ILE A 497 -9.45 -7.04 -4.73
C ILE A 497 -9.53 -8.13 -3.66
N LEU A 498 -10.46 -7.97 -2.71
CA LEU A 498 -10.64 -8.93 -1.63
C LEU A 498 -11.15 -10.26 -2.18
N ASP A 499 -12.17 -10.24 -3.02
CA ASP A 499 -12.72 -11.45 -3.62
C ASP A 499 -11.71 -12.18 -4.51
N ARG A 500 -10.91 -11.43 -5.28
CA ARG A 500 -9.95 -12.01 -6.24
C ARG A 500 -8.73 -12.60 -5.55
N ASP A 501 -8.12 -11.84 -4.64
CA ASP A 501 -6.77 -12.12 -4.12
C ASP A 501 -6.81 -12.68 -2.69
N TRP A 502 -7.69 -12.16 -1.83
CA TRP A 502 -7.70 -12.49 -0.40
C TRP A 502 -8.60 -13.68 -0.07
N ARG A 503 -9.86 -13.64 -0.53
CA ARG A 503 -10.89 -14.64 -0.22
C ARG A 503 -10.49 -16.09 -0.51
N PRO A 504 -9.74 -16.42 -1.59
CA PRO A 504 -9.29 -17.79 -1.81
C PRO A 504 -8.47 -18.37 -0.67
N PHE A 505 -7.65 -17.55 0.03
CA PHE A 505 -6.87 -18.02 1.17
C PHE A 505 -7.71 -18.13 2.44
N VAL A 506 -8.75 -17.30 2.57
CA VAL A 506 -9.72 -17.35 3.67
C VAL A 506 -10.55 -18.62 3.60
N GLU A 507 -11.06 -18.96 2.41
CA GLU A 507 -11.88 -20.15 2.17
C GLU A 507 -11.11 -21.47 2.41
N GLU A 508 -9.78 -21.43 2.33
CA GLU A 508 -8.88 -22.56 2.63
C GLU A 508 -8.53 -22.69 4.13
N CYS A 509 -9.00 -21.78 5.00
CA CYS A 509 -8.75 -21.84 6.43
C CYS A 509 -9.96 -22.42 7.17
N ASP A 510 -9.73 -23.31 8.14
CA ASP A 510 -10.81 -23.86 8.96
C ASP A 510 -11.28 -22.82 10.00
N ALA A 511 -10.34 -22.15 10.67
CA ALA A 511 -10.65 -21.08 11.61
C ALA A 511 -9.50 -20.07 11.72
N MET A 512 -9.60 -18.98 10.96
CA MET A 512 -8.63 -17.89 11.03
C MET A 512 -8.60 -17.27 12.42
N GLN A 513 -7.42 -17.23 13.05
CA GLN A 513 -7.23 -16.52 14.33
C GLN A 513 -6.97 -15.02 14.13
N GLY A 514 -6.40 -14.63 12.99
CA GLY A 514 -6.04 -13.24 12.74
C GLY A 514 -5.33 -13.00 11.41
N ILE A 515 -5.13 -11.72 11.13
CA ILE A 515 -4.53 -11.21 9.91
C ILE A 515 -3.22 -10.51 10.29
N GLN A 516 -2.13 -10.87 9.62
CA GLN A 516 -0.84 -10.19 9.77
C GLN A 516 -0.58 -9.33 8.54
N VAL A 517 -0.50 -8.01 8.70
CA VAL A 517 -0.19 -7.06 7.63
C VAL A 517 1.21 -6.51 7.84
N VAL A 518 2.03 -6.50 6.79
CA VAL A 518 3.35 -5.87 6.80
C VAL A 518 3.39 -4.85 5.67
N ALA A 519 3.63 -3.59 6.02
CA ALA A 519 3.63 -2.48 5.06
C ALA A 519 4.56 -1.36 5.53
N THR A 520 5.07 -0.56 4.60
CA THR A 520 5.75 0.70 4.94
C THR A 520 4.74 1.77 5.34
N LEU A 521 5.09 2.60 6.34
CA LEU A 521 4.22 3.67 6.83
C LEU A 521 4.51 5.02 6.19
N ASP A 522 5.70 5.18 5.61
CA ASP A 522 6.29 6.46 5.25
C ASP A 522 6.27 6.78 3.75
N ASP A 523 5.69 5.92 2.92
CA ASP A 523 5.53 6.08 1.48
C ASP A 523 4.06 5.87 1.03
N ALA A 524 3.83 5.71 -0.27
CA ALA A 524 2.48 5.48 -0.80
C ALA A 524 1.86 4.14 -0.39
N TRP A 525 2.67 3.13 -0.02
CA TRP A 525 2.12 1.87 0.46
C TRP A 525 1.38 2.02 1.77
N GLY A 526 1.69 3.04 2.58
CA GLY A 526 0.90 3.39 3.75
C GLY A 526 -0.54 3.76 3.42
N GLY A 527 -0.76 4.45 2.30
CA GLY A 527 -2.10 4.76 1.79
C GLY A 527 -2.83 3.56 1.22
N PHE A 528 -2.12 2.75 0.42
CA PHE A 528 -2.66 1.50 -0.12
C PHE A 528 -3.05 0.53 1.00
N ALA A 529 -2.20 0.37 2.01
CA ALA A 529 -2.44 -0.44 3.19
C ALA A 529 -3.62 0.08 4.01
N SER A 530 -3.79 1.40 4.12
CA SER A 530 -4.91 1.99 4.85
C SER A 530 -6.25 1.63 4.20
N SER A 531 -6.38 1.76 2.88
CA SER A 531 -7.60 1.34 2.16
C SER A 531 -7.85 -0.16 2.26
N TYR A 532 -6.79 -0.96 2.15
CA TYR A 532 -6.91 -2.41 2.29
C TYR A 532 -7.38 -2.80 3.71
N LEU A 533 -6.84 -2.16 4.75
CA LEU A 533 -7.23 -2.39 6.14
C LEU A 533 -8.69 -2.00 6.41
N GLU A 534 -9.17 -0.91 5.83
CA GLU A 534 -10.58 -0.52 5.89
C GLU A 534 -11.46 -1.62 5.30
N ALA A 535 -11.14 -2.07 4.09
CA ALA A 535 -11.88 -3.15 3.42
C ALA A 535 -11.83 -4.48 4.22
N LEU A 536 -10.68 -4.84 4.79
CA LEU A 536 -10.54 -6.01 5.66
C LEU A 536 -11.33 -5.88 6.97
N ARG A 537 -11.36 -4.70 7.57
CA ARG A 537 -12.09 -4.48 8.82
C ARG A 537 -13.60 -4.51 8.60
N ASP A 538 -14.07 -4.04 7.45
CA ASP A 538 -15.47 -4.12 7.03
C ASP A 538 -15.93 -5.57 6.81
N GLU A 539 -15.11 -6.39 6.13
CA GLU A 539 -15.43 -7.80 5.88
C GLU A 539 -15.23 -8.68 7.14
N TYR A 540 -14.19 -8.41 7.93
CA TYR A 540 -13.78 -9.21 9.09
C TYR A 540 -13.69 -8.39 10.39
N PRO A 541 -14.81 -7.84 10.91
CA PRO A 541 -14.78 -6.91 12.03
C PRO A 541 -14.24 -7.52 13.33
N LYS A 542 -14.42 -8.83 13.54
CA LYS A 542 -14.04 -9.54 14.77
C LYS A 542 -12.61 -10.09 14.77
N LEU A 543 -11.94 -10.18 13.62
CA LEU A 543 -10.61 -10.77 13.56
C LEU A 543 -9.56 -9.81 14.12
N SER A 544 -8.55 -10.36 14.79
CA SER A 544 -7.40 -9.57 15.21
C SER A 544 -6.54 -9.25 14.00
N ILE A 545 -6.29 -7.96 13.76
CA ILE A 545 -5.42 -7.48 12.68
C ILE A 545 -4.16 -6.88 13.29
N TRP A 546 -3.02 -7.49 13.00
CA TRP A 546 -1.69 -7.04 13.42
C TRP A 546 -0.99 -6.34 12.27
N VAL A 547 -0.59 -5.09 12.45
CA VAL A 547 0.14 -4.32 11.45
C VAL A 547 1.57 -4.11 11.90
N TRP A 548 2.52 -4.63 11.12
CA TRP A 548 3.94 -4.32 11.24
C TRP A 548 4.26 -3.18 10.29
N GLY A 549 4.35 -1.97 10.85
CA GLY A 549 4.54 -0.74 10.09
C GLY A 549 6.02 -0.40 9.96
N LEU A 550 6.61 -0.61 8.80
CA LEU A 550 8.04 -0.40 8.58
C LEU A 550 8.33 1.06 8.19
N GLU A 551 9.44 1.61 8.65
CA GLU A 551 9.99 2.87 8.14
C GLU A 551 11.18 2.55 7.22
N ASN A 552 11.19 3.10 6.00
CA ASN A 552 12.27 2.85 5.06
C ASN A 552 13.63 3.27 5.63
N PRO A 553 14.69 2.43 5.52
CA PRO A 553 15.99 2.71 6.12
C PRO A 553 16.79 3.79 5.39
N GLU A 554 16.35 4.18 4.18
CA GLU A 554 17.06 5.13 3.34
C GLU A 554 17.19 6.52 4.00
N PRO A 555 18.39 7.11 4.00
CA PRO A 555 18.59 8.45 4.51
C PRO A 555 17.83 9.46 3.66
N PHE A 556 17.27 10.49 4.30
CA PHE A 556 16.51 11.51 3.60
C PHE A 556 17.38 12.25 2.56
N PRO A 557 17.09 12.13 1.25
CA PRO A 557 17.91 12.77 0.22
C PRO A 557 17.73 14.29 0.20
N SER A 558 16.57 14.79 0.66
CA SER A 558 16.30 16.22 0.80
C SER A 558 15.33 16.50 1.96
N LEU A 559 15.31 17.76 2.43
CA LEU A 559 14.34 18.20 3.44
C LEU A 559 12.89 18.03 2.97
N GLY A 560 12.62 18.20 1.68
CA GLY A 560 11.29 18.01 1.10
C GLY A 560 10.83 16.55 1.17
N VAL A 561 11.69 15.61 0.78
CA VAL A 561 11.39 14.17 0.86
C VAL A 561 11.18 13.71 2.30
N ARG A 562 12.03 14.18 3.23
CA ARG A 562 11.82 13.94 4.67
C ARG A 562 10.44 14.37 5.11
N GLN A 563 10.00 15.53 4.65
CA GLN A 563 8.75 16.09 5.07
C GLN A 563 7.55 15.30 4.56
N ILE A 564 7.60 14.86 3.30
CA ILE A 564 6.58 13.97 2.71
C ILE A 564 6.49 12.68 3.51
N ARG A 565 7.63 12.04 3.80
CA ARG A 565 7.68 10.79 4.58
C ARG A 565 7.06 10.95 5.98
N LEU A 566 7.35 12.05 6.68
CA LEU A 566 6.75 12.33 7.99
C LEU A 566 5.23 12.56 7.91
N VAL A 567 4.73 13.21 6.85
CA VAL A 567 3.29 13.39 6.62
C VAL A 567 2.63 12.06 6.31
N ASN A 568 3.21 11.25 5.42
CA ASN A 568 2.74 9.90 5.14
C ASN A 568 2.69 9.06 6.41
N THR A 569 3.77 9.08 7.21
CA THR A 569 3.84 8.35 8.48
C THR A 569 2.70 8.75 9.42
N ALA A 570 2.42 10.05 9.53
CA ALA A 570 1.31 10.54 10.36
C ALA A 570 -0.05 10.04 9.83
N GLN A 571 -0.30 10.14 8.53
CA GLN A 571 -1.53 9.66 7.89
C GLN A 571 -1.71 8.15 8.05
N SER A 572 -0.67 7.37 7.75
CA SER A 572 -0.65 5.92 7.90
C SER A 572 -0.88 5.51 9.35
N LEU A 573 -0.24 6.16 10.33
CA LEU A 573 -0.47 5.83 11.75
C LEU A 573 -1.91 6.13 12.18
N ILE A 574 -2.49 7.25 11.75
CA ILE A 574 -3.89 7.60 12.06
C ILE A 574 -4.84 6.52 11.55
N GLN A 575 -4.72 6.15 10.27
CA GLN A 575 -5.62 5.18 9.64
C GLN A 575 -5.37 3.75 10.11
N THR A 576 -4.12 3.35 10.30
CA THR A 576 -3.80 2.01 10.82
C THR A 576 -4.25 1.85 12.27
N CYS A 577 -4.14 2.88 13.12
CA CYS A 577 -4.59 2.78 14.52
C CYS A 577 -6.13 2.74 14.65
N SER A 578 -6.88 3.29 13.70
CA SER A 578 -8.34 3.19 13.71
C SER A 578 -8.84 1.83 13.24
N MET A 579 -8.13 1.18 12.31
CA MET A 579 -8.54 -0.09 11.71
C MET A 579 -7.87 -1.32 12.31
N ALA A 580 -6.65 -1.25 12.83
CA ALA A 580 -5.92 -2.42 13.32
C ALA A 580 -6.12 -2.69 14.81
N SER A 581 -5.99 -3.95 15.21
CA SER A 581 -6.10 -4.37 16.61
C SER A 581 -4.79 -4.12 17.37
N THR A 582 -3.65 -4.28 16.70
CA THR A 582 -2.32 -3.89 17.18
C THR A 582 -1.47 -3.36 16.01
N VAL A 583 -0.79 -2.24 16.22
CA VAL A 583 0.14 -1.63 15.27
C VAL A 583 1.51 -1.56 15.93
N VAL A 584 2.51 -2.14 15.29
CA VAL A 584 3.91 -2.14 15.77
C VAL A 584 4.78 -1.44 14.74
N PRO A 585 5.08 -0.14 14.93
CA PRO A 585 5.98 0.58 14.04
C PRO A 585 7.43 0.17 14.30
N LEU A 586 8.16 -0.14 13.23
CA LEU A 586 9.54 -0.62 13.23
C LEU A 586 10.44 0.28 12.37
N ALA A 587 11.60 0.64 12.90
CA ALA A 587 12.63 1.41 12.23
C ALA A 587 14.02 0.96 12.68
N ILE A 588 15.01 1.14 11.80
CA ILE A 588 16.41 0.91 12.16
C ILE A 588 16.85 2.00 13.13
N PRO A 589 17.37 1.67 14.33
CA PRO A 589 17.79 2.66 15.33
C PRO A 589 18.90 3.54 14.76
N ALA A 590 19.15 4.73 15.31
CA ALA A 590 20.28 5.55 14.87
C ALA A 590 21.64 4.86 15.15
N LYS A 591 22.71 5.21 14.41
CA LYS A 591 24.01 4.50 14.47
C LYS A 591 24.64 4.52 15.87
N ASP A 592 24.41 5.59 16.61
CA ASP A 592 24.83 5.78 18.01
C ASP A 592 24.06 4.90 19.02
N ARG A 593 22.92 4.34 18.62
CA ARG A 593 22.08 3.48 19.44
C ARG A 593 22.22 1.99 19.12
N LEU A 594 22.98 1.64 18.08
CA LEU A 594 23.27 0.24 17.76
C LEU A 594 24.34 -0.29 18.74
N PRO A 595 24.19 -1.51 19.26
CA PRO A 595 25.22 -2.13 20.07
C PRO A 595 26.55 -2.28 19.29
N PRO A 596 27.71 -2.17 19.95
CA PRO A 596 29.01 -2.16 19.29
C PRO A 596 29.37 -3.48 18.59
N TYR A 597 28.75 -4.59 18.99
CA TYR A 597 28.94 -5.94 18.43
C TYR A 597 28.04 -6.22 17.21
N MET A 598 27.34 -5.20 16.70
CA MET A 598 26.43 -5.31 15.57
C MET A 598 26.84 -4.33 14.47
N THR A 599 27.04 -4.84 13.26
CA THR A 599 27.35 -4.01 12.09
C THR A 599 26.25 -4.17 11.04
N ILE A 600 25.76 -3.04 10.53
CA ILE A 600 24.66 -3.01 9.55
C ILE A 600 24.92 -1.94 8.51
N ASN A 601 24.89 -2.34 7.25
CA ASN A 601 24.84 -1.45 6.11
C ASN A 601 23.40 -0.96 5.88
N ARG A 602 23.13 0.30 6.22
CA ARG A 602 21.80 0.91 6.07
C ARG A 602 21.33 1.07 4.63
N ASN A 603 22.26 1.03 3.68
CA ASN A 603 21.93 1.13 2.26
C ASN A 603 21.53 -0.24 1.68
N SER A 604 21.71 -1.33 2.44
CA SER A 604 21.28 -2.66 2.03
C SER A 604 19.91 -2.97 2.64
N LEU A 605 18.90 -3.06 1.79
CA LEU A 605 17.57 -3.50 2.21
C LEU A 605 17.61 -4.92 2.79
N TRP A 606 18.44 -5.80 2.25
CA TRP A 606 18.64 -7.18 2.76
C TRP A 606 19.14 -7.23 4.20
N GLU A 607 20.14 -6.42 4.57
CA GLU A 607 20.69 -6.38 5.93
C GLU A 607 19.72 -5.72 6.92
N THR A 608 19.14 -4.59 6.54
CA THR A 608 18.21 -3.83 7.39
C THR A 608 16.90 -4.61 7.63
N SER A 609 16.34 -5.22 6.58
CA SER A 609 15.14 -6.04 6.71
C SER A 609 15.38 -7.29 7.54
N GLY A 610 16.58 -7.88 7.51
CA GLY A 610 16.96 -9.03 8.34
C GLY A 610 16.87 -8.73 9.84
N LEU A 611 17.31 -7.53 10.25
CA LEU A 611 17.18 -7.09 11.64
C LEU A 611 15.70 -6.98 12.06
N LEU A 612 14.89 -6.28 11.26
CA LEU A 612 13.47 -6.08 11.58
C LEU A 612 12.71 -7.41 11.58
N SER A 613 13.02 -8.30 10.64
CA SER A 613 12.43 -9.63 10.55
C SER A 613 12.72 -10.49 11.78
N THR A 614 13.91 -10.36 12.36
CA THR A 614 14.26 -11.08 13.61
C THR A 614 13.28 -10.74 14.74
N VAL A 615 12.85 -9.47 14.82
CA VAL A 615 11.83 -9.04 15.79
C VAL A 615 10.45 -9.54 15.44
N VAL A 616 10.02 -9.35 14.19
CA VAL A 616 8.68 -9.79 13.73
C VAL A 616 8.51 -11.29 13.96
N GLU A 617 9.51 -12.08 13.59
CA GLU A 617 9.50 -13.53 13.74
C GLU A 617 9.53 -13.91 15.22
N THR A 618 10.46 -13.38 16.01
CA THR A 618 10.60 -13.80 17.42
C THR A 618 9.41 -13.35 18.27
N ALA A 619 8.89 -12.14 18.06
CA ALA A 619 7.76 -11.62 18.82
C ALA A 619 6.44 -12.37 18.53
N THR A 620 6.28 -12.91 17.32
CA THR A 620 5.11 -13.72 16.94
C THR A 620 5.28 -15.21 17.20
N LEU A 621 6.47 -15.68 17.61
CA LEU A 621 6.71 -17.10 17.88
C LEU A 621 5.70 -17.76 18.82
N PRO A 622 5.23 -17.12 19.92
CA PRO A 622 4.21 -17.69 20.79
C PRO A 622 2.91 -18.07 20.08
N SER A 623 2.58 -17.43 18.95
CA SER A 623 1.36 -17.76 18.21
C SER A 623 1.38 -19.11 17.52
N ARG A 624 2.57 -19.72 17.42
CA ARG A 624 2.82 -20.94 16.66
C ARG A 624 3.57 -22.03 17.41
N LEU A 625 3.81 -21.88 18.72
CA LEU A 625 4.38 -22.95 19.54
C LEU A 625 3.32 -24.03 19.81
N LYS A 626 3.68 -25.31 19.71
CA LYS A 626 2.79 -26.43 20.08
C LYS A 626 2.47 -26.45 21.59
N PRO A 627 3.47 -26.40 22.50
CA PRO A 627 3.21 -26.15 23.91
C PRO A 627 3.00 -24.64 24.16
N GLY A 628 1.99 -24.27 24.93
CA GLY A 628 1.80 -22.88 25.36
C GLY A 628 1.45 -21.89 24.25
N SER A 629 0.85 -22.37 23.14
CA SER A 629 0.34 -21.51 22.06
C SER A 629 -0.61 -20.43 22.59
N THR A 630 -0.44 -19.20 22.13
CA THR A 630 -1.35 -18.08 22.41
C THR A 630 -1.91 -17.53 21.09
N THR A 631 -3.13 -17.00 21.04
CA THR A 631 -3.61 -16.41 19.79
C THR A 631 -3.10 -14.98 19.60
N LEU A 632 -3.10 -14.49 18.36
CA LEU A 632 -2.86 -13.05 18.11
C LEU A 632 -3.87 -12.16 18.85
N SER A 633 -5.11 -12.64 19.06
CA SER A 633 -6.12 -11.93 19.85
C SER A 633 -5.72 -11.82 21.32
N ASP A 634 -5.25 -12.90 21.95
CA ASP A 634 -4.81 -12.89 23.35
C ASP A 634 -3.58 -11.97 23.53
N MET A 635 -2.61 -12.06 22.61
CA MET A 635 -1.46 -11.16 22.57
C MET A 635 -1.89 -9.69 22.46
N THR A 636 -2.94 -9.41 21.69
CA THR A 636 -3.52 -8.07 21.55
C THR A 636 -4.14 -7.60 22.85
N GLU A 637 -4.87 -8.46 23.56
CA GLU A 637 -5.51 -8.11 24.82
C GLU A 637 -4.48 -7.68 25.89
N TYR A 638 -3.30 -8.32 25.90
CA TYR A 638 -2.20 -7.94 26.78
C TYR A 638 -1.58 -6.58 26.43
N LEU A 639 -1.44 -6.27 25.14
CA LEU A 639 -0.81 -5.02 24.68
C LEU A 639 -1.79 -3.84 24.68
N ASN A 640 -3.03 -4.08 24.27
CA ASN A 640 -4.08 -3.09 24.12
C ASN A 640 -5.17 -3.31 25.19
N ALA A 641 -4.76 -3.29 26.45
CA ALA A 641 -5.66 -3.40 27.58
C ALA A 641 -6.71 -2.27 27.54
N GLY A 642 -7.98 -2.63 27.31
CA GLY A 642 -9.09 -1.66 27.17
C GLY A 642 -9.35 -1.15 25.74
N GLY A 643 -8.69 -1.70 24.72
CA GLY A 643 -9.02 -1.48 23.30
C GLY A 643 -8.70 -0.10 22.72
N SER A 644 -8.23 0.85 23.53
CA SER A 644 -7.97 2.24 23.15
C SER A 644 -6.52 2.53 22.74
N LYS A 645 -5.61 1.58 22.94
CA LYS A 645 -4.15 1.73 22.80
C LYS A 645 -3.57 0.69 21.81
N PRO A 646 -3.87 0.81 20.51
CA PRO A 646 -3.44 -0.18 19.52
C PRO A 646 -1.93 -0.13 19.19
N LEU A 647 -1.24 0.96 19.49
CA LEU A 647 0.16 1.16 19.15
C LEU A 647 1.07 0.52 20.22
N ALA A 648 2.00 -0.33 19.79
CA ALA A 648 3.01 -0.93 20.65
C ALA A 648 4.43 -0.58 20.19
N ARG A 649 5.32 -0.42 21.16
CA ARG A 649 6.76 -0.25 20.97
C ARG A 649 7.42 -1.62 20.87
N ALA A 650 8.49 -1.73 20.08
CA ALA A 650 9.25 -2.96 19.92
C ALA A 650 10.71 -2.76 20.32
N GLY A 651 11.25 -3.71 21.06
CA GLY A 651 12.66 -3.78 21.40
C GLY A 651 13.22 -5.20 21.30
N MET A 652 14.53 -5.31 21.12
CA MET A 652 15.21 -6.60 20.93
C MET A 652 16.57 -6.66 21.61
N ILE A 653 16.96 -7.84 22.08
CA ILE A 653 18.30 -8.18 22.54
C ILE A 653 18.72 -9.47 21.81
N PRO A 654 19.65 -9.39 20.84
CA PRO A 654 20.18 -10.57 20.16
C PRO A 654 21.45 -11.09 20.85
N GLY A 655 21.74 -12.38 20.67
CA GLY A 655 22.97 -13.01 21.14
C GLY A 655 22.98 -13.28 22.64
N ARG A 656 24.17 -13.51 23.22
CA ARG A 656 24.34 -13.97 24.62
C ARG A 656 23.66 -13.08 25.66
N GLN A 657 23.51 -11.79 25.35
CA GLN A 657 22.83 -10.83 26.23
C GLN A 657 21.32 -11.10 26.36
N ALA A 658 20.72 -11.88 25.47
CA ALA A 658 19.31 -12.27 25.56
C ALA A 658 18.98 -13.05 26.85
N SER A 659 19.97 -13.75 27.42
CA SER A 659 19.83 -14.45 28.70
C SER A 659 19.87 -13.53 29.91
N ASP A 660 20.44 -12.32 29.76
CA ASP A 660 20.60 -11.38 30.87
C ASP A 660 19.28 -10.65 31.15
N PRO A 661 18.66 -10.83 32.33
CA PRO A 661 17.44 -10.12 32.69
C PRO A 661 17.65 -8.60 32.84
N ALA A 662 18.88 -8.15 33.14
CA ALA A 662 19.21 -6.74 33.35
C ALA A 662 19.59 -5.99 32.05
N ALA A 663 19.78 -6.70 30.94
CA ALA A 663 20.12 -6.09 29.66
C ALA A 663 18.94 -5.25 29.11
N ASN A 664 19.25 -4.04 28.65
CA ASN A 664 18.27 -3.13 28.06
C ASN A 664 18.02 -3.47 26.60
N PRO A 665 16.75 -3.64 26.16
CA PRO A 665 16.43 -3.91 24.77
C PRO A 665 16.78 -2.73 23.88
N MET A 666 17.38 -3.02 22.72
CA MET A 666 17.56 -2.05 21.64
C MET A 666 16.19 -1.64 21.11
N ASP A 667 15.87 -0.36 21.22
CA ASP A 667 14.59 0.21 20.78
C ASP A 667 14.53 0.30 19.25
N LEU A 668 13.60 -0.46 18.67
CA LEU A 668 13.40 -0.57 17.22
C LEU A 668 12.17 0.21 16.76
N THR A 669 11.59 1.04 17.62
CA THR A 669 10.46 1.89 17.24
C THR A 669 10.95 3.23 16.67
N PRO A 670 10.31 3.73 15.58
CA PRO A 670 10.56 5.04 15.01
C PRO A 670 10.75 6.13 16.05
N SER A 671 11.81 6.92 15.88
CA SER A 671 12.13 8.03 16.77
C SER A 671 12.05 9.35 16.00
N TYR A 672 11.22 10.26 16.50
CA TYR A 672 11.09 11.61 15.97
C TYR A 672 11.81 12.55 16.95
N PRO A 673 13.10 12.85 16.74
CA PRO A 673 13.86 13.66 17.69
C PRO A 673 13.29 15.08 17.77
N SER A 674 12.89 15.49 18.97
CA SER A 674 12.43 16.85 19.25
C SER A 674 13.62 17.79 19.49
N ARG A 675 13.49 19.07 19.11
CA ARG A 675 14.46 20.13 19.46
C ARG A 675 14.53 20.39 20.96
N LYS A 676 13.49 20.03 21.72
CA LYS A 676 13.47 20.13 23.18
C LYS A 676 14.02 18.83 23.76
N ARG A 677 15.11 18.88 24.53
CA ARG A 677 15.59 17.73 25.32
C ARG A 677 14.45 17.27 26.22
N ALA A 678 14.00 16.03 26.06
CA ALA A 678 13.14 15.39 27.04
C ALA A 678 13.88 15.36 28.39
N ARG A 679 13.17 15.61 29.50
CA ARG A 679 13.73 15.39 30.83
C ARG A 679 13.97 13.90 30.98
N ALA A 680 15.22 13.46 30.81
CA ALA A 680 15.63 12.11 31.13
C ALA A 680 15.48 11.90 32.65
N GLY A 681 14.56 11.04 33.08
CA GLY A 681 14.42 10.71 34.50
C GLY A 681 13.05 10.22 34.97
N GLU A 682 11.98 10.32 34.18
CA GLU A 682 10.67 9.82 34.59
C GLU A 682 10.53 8.35 34.15
N ARG A 683 10.28 7.44 35.11
CA ARG A 683 9.98 6.03 34.81
C ARG A 683 8.71 6.01 33.97
N GLU A 684 8.84 5.65 32.69
CA GLU A 684 7.71 5.60 31.78
C GLU A 684 6.74 4.50 32.25
N ARG A 685 5.47 4.88 32.45
CA ARG A 685 4.43 3.93 32.86
C ARG A 685 4.18 2.95 31.72
N ILE A 686 4.29 1.66 32.04
CA ILE A 686 3.95 0.55 31.15
C ILE A 686 2.46 0.24 31.38
N PHE A 687 1.70 0.09 30.30
CA PHE A 687 0.30 -0.34 30.31
C PHE A 687 0.20 -1.84 30.07
N GLY A 688 0.92 -2.32 29.05
CA GLY A 688 0.96 -3.72 28.65
C GLY A 688 2.34 -4.09 28.13
N GLN A 689 2.80 -5.32 28.39
CA GLN A 689 4.10 -5.79 27.93
C GLN A 689 4.08 -7.29 27.61
N LEU A 690 4.61 -7.63 26.44
CA LEU A 690 4.80 -8.99 25.97
C LEU A 690 6.29 -9.24 25.77
N THR A 691 6.83 -10.24 26.45
CA THR A 691 8.24 -10.63 26.29
C THR A 691 8.33 -12.04 25.75
N MET A 692 9.06 -12.24 24.65
CA MET A 692 9.43 -13.56 24.15
C MET A 692 10.93 -13.73 24.22
N ARG A 693 11.39 -14.79 24.88
CA ARG A 693 12.81 -15.18 24.95
C ARG A 693 12.99 -16.56 24.31
N ARG A 694 13.96 -16.69 23.41
CA ARG A 694 14.21 -17.94 22.69
C ARG A 694 15.68 -18.31 22.65
N GLY A 695 16.00 -19.60 22.52
CA GLY A 695 17.37 -20.12 22.39
C GLY A 695 18.16 -20.20 23.70
N VAL A 696 17.47 -20.20 24.84
CA VAL A 696 18.06 -20.36 26.18
C VAL A 696 17.38 -21.56 26.83
N THR A 697 18.16 -22.57 27.22
CA THR A 697 17.70 -23.69 28.05
C THR A 697 17.79 -23.25 29.51
N ASP A 698 16.64 -23.12 30.17
CA ASP A 698 16.59 -22.81 31.59
C ASP A 698 17.07 -24.04 32.38
N ASP A 699 18.30 -23.98 32.93
CA ASP A 699 18.79 -24.90 33.98
C ASP A 699 18.47 -24.38 35.39
N GLU A 700 17.74 -23.27 35.51
CA GLU A 700 17.25 -22.75 36.78
C GLU A 700 15.75 -22.54 36.65
N ASP A 701 15.00 -23.28 37.45
CA ASP A 701 13.58 -23.11 37.72
C ASP A 701 13.30 -21.63 38.01
N LEU A 702 12.93 -20.86 36.97
CA LEU A 702 12.19 -19.62 37.17
C LEU A 702 10.84 -20.07 37.69
N ASP A 703 10.66 -20.08 39.01
CA ASP A 703 9.41 -20.39 39.70
C ASP A 703 8.20 -19.83 38.93
N ASP A 704 7.57 -20.65 38.09
CA ASP A 704 6.35 -20.29 37.36
C ASP A 704 5.26 -19.85 38.36
N ASP A 705 5.29 -20.40 39.58
CA ASP A 705 4.42 -20.05 40.70
C ASP A 705 4.64 -18.62 41.24
N ALA A 706 5.84 -18.02 41.10
CA ALA A 706 6.13 -16.65 41.53
C ALA A 706 5.70 -15.60 40.49
N LEU A 707 5.72 -15.97 39.20
CA LEU A 707 5.27 -15.13 38.08
C LEU A 707 3.74 -15.19 37.92
N GLU A 708 3.11 -16.34 38.16
CA GLU A 708 1.64 -16.46 38.19
C GLU A 708 1.02 -15.73 39.40
N GLN A 709 1.68 -15.66 40.55
CA GLN A 709 1.15 -14.94 41.72
C GLN A 709 1.08 -13.40 41.54
N GLN A 710 1.80 -12.82 40.59
CA GLN A 710 1.65 -11.40 40.21
C GLN A 710 0.47 -11.12 39.28
N SER A 711 -0.20 -12.15 38.76
CA SER A 711 -1.34 -12.05 37.84
C SER A 711 -2.71 -11.89 38.52
N ARG A 712 -2.76 -11.43 39.78
CA ARG A 712 -4.02 -10.90 40.32
C ARG A 712 -4.20 -9.48 39.79
N SER A 713 -5.01 -9.36 38.73
CA SER A 713 -5.42 -8.09 38.11
C SER A 713 -6.09 -7.16 39.13
N LEU A 714 -5.28 -6.35 39.81
CA LEU A 714 -5.73 -5.11 40.43
C LEU A 714 -5.81 -4.05 39.34
N VAL A 715 -6.94 -3.34 39.26
CA VAL A 715 -7.13 -2.22 38.33
C VAL A 715 -5.99 -1.22 38.50
N GLY A 716 -5.16 -1.05 37.46
CA GLY A 716 -4.08 -0.07 37.41
C GLY A 716 -2.64 -0.60 37.29
N ASN A 717 -2.41 -1.91 37.50
CA ASN A 717 -1.09 -2.53 37.30
C ASN A 717 -0.81 -2.86 35.82
N PRO A 718 0.45 -2.81 35.36
CA PRO A 718 0.82 -3.21 34.00
C PRO A 718 0.54 -4.69 33.76
N VAL A 719 -0.12 -5.00 32.65
CA VAL A 719 -0.34 -6.40 32.23
C VAL A 719 0.93 -6.89 31.55
N THR A 720 1.66 -7.80 32.19
CA THR A 720 2.92 -8.34 31.65
C THR A 720 2.81 -9.83 31.41
N ARG A 721 3.24 -10.29 30.23
CA ARG A 721 3.27 -11.72 29.86
C ARG A 721 4.64 -12.08 29.33
N HIS A 722 5.15 -13.23 29.78
CA HIS A 722 6.46 -13.76 29.42
C HIS A 722 6.29 -15.12 28.73
N TYR A 723 7.01 -15.33 27.65
CA TYR A 723 7.11 -16.58 26.92
C TYR A 723 8.58 -16.96 26.76
N THR A 724 8.87 -18.26 26.88
CA THR A 724 10.20 -18.83 26.71
C THR A 724 10.16 -19.99 25.71
N SER A 725 11.24 -20.18 24.96
CA SER A 725 11.41 -21.35 24.09
C SER A 725 12.88 -21.73 23.98
N ALA A 726 13.17 -23.03 23.99
CA ALA A 726 14.52 -23.53 23.76
C ALA A 726 14.99 -23.34 22.29
N LEU A 727 14.07 -23.06 21.35
CA LEU A 727 14.38 -22.93 19.92
C LEU A 727 15.17 -21.63 19.64
N PRO A 728 16.45 -21.68 19.21
CA PRO A 728 17.21 -20.48 18.84
C PRO A 728 16.71 -19.88 17.53
N PHE A 729 16.95 -18.59 17.31
CA PHE A 729 16.66 -17.93 16.03
C PHE A 729 17.64 -18.42 14.95
N PRO A 730 17.15 -18.95 13.81
CA PRO A 730 17.99 -19.59 12.81
C PRO A 730 18.79 -18.53 12.01
N LEU A 731 20.10 -18.73 11.90
CA LEU A 731 20.98 -17.92 11.05
C LEU A 731 21.32 -18.69 9.77
N LEU A 732 20.46 -18.57 8.78
CA LEU A 732 20.58 -19.29 7.51
C LEU A 732 21.62 -18.65 6.60
N ASN A 733 22.08 -19.39 5.59
CA ASN A 733 22.89 -18.89 4.47
C ASN A 733 22.22 -17.71 3.72
N SER A 734 20.89 -17.65 3.70
CA SER A 734 20.11 -16.53 3.16
C SER A 734 20.13 -15.28 4.04
N PHE A 735 20.49 -15.43 5.32
CA PHE A 735 20.40 -14.39 6.33
C PHE A 735 21.70 -13.55 6.35
N PRO A 736 21.60 -12.22 6.48
CA PRO A 736 22.76 -11.34 6.54
C PRO A 736 23.62 -11.59 7.79
N PRO A 737 24.96 -11.48 7.70
CA PRO A 737 25.86 -11.68 8.83
C PRO A 737 25.86 -10.46 9.78
N LEU A 738 24.72 -10.20 10.43
CA LEU A 738 24.50 -9.02 11.27
C LEU A 738 25.12 -9.12 12.67
N TYR A 739 25.25 -10.35 13.17
CA TYR A 739 25.65 -10.65 14.54
C TYR A 739 27.08 -11.21 14.53
N GLU A 740 28.00 -10.65 15.33
CA GLU A 740 29.39 -11.11 15.36
C GLU A 740 29.59 -12.44 16.14
N ASP A 741 28.68 -12.76 17.07
CA ASP A 741 28.80 -13.85 18.05
C ASP A 741 28.41 -15.27 17.52
N VAL A 742 28.42 -15.48 16.20
CA VAL A 742 27.94 -16.74 15.55
C VAL A 742 28.81 -17.95 15.87
N SER A 743 30.08 -17.74 16.22
CA SER A 743 31.06 -18.82 16.43
C SER A 743 30.73 -19.79 17.58
N ALA A 744 29.79 -19.44 18.46
CA ALA A 744 29.46 -20.22 19.65
C ALA A 744 28.33 -21.25 19.46
N ASN A 745 27.44 -21.06 18.47
CA ASN A 745 26.31 -21.97 18.23
C ASN A 745 26.03 -22.09 16.72
N PRO A 746 26.37 -23.22 16.08
CA PRO A 746 26.17 -23.40 14.64
C PRO A 746 24.69 -23.49 14.22
N GLY A 747 23.75 -23.66 15.17
CA GLY A 747 22.32 -23.82 14.90
C GLY A 747 21.45 -22.56 15.04
N GLY A 748 22.02 -21.40 15.40
CA GLY A 748 21.28 -20.15 15.59
C GLY A 748 21.68 -19.34 16.82
N ILE A 749 21.01 -18.22 17.07
CA ILE A 749 21.28 -17.33 18.21
C ILE A 749 20.11 -17.21 19.18
N PRO A 750 20.36 -17.02 20.49
CA PRO A 750 19.33 -16.62 21.41
C PRO A 750 18.87 -15.18 21.13
N VAL A 751 17.57 -14.94 21.27
CA VAL A 751 16.96 -13.63 21.04
C VAL A 751 15.88 -13.39 22.09
N LYS A 752 15.84 -12.17 22.62
CA LYS A 752 14.75 -11.68 23.47
C LYS A 752 14.09 -10.49 22.79
N THR A 753 12.79 -10.58 22.53
CA THR A 753 11.98 -9.46 22.03
C THR A 753 11.01 -8.99 23.09
N VAL A 754 10.80 -7.68 23.15
CA VAL A 754 9.86 -7.03 24.07
C VAL A 754 8.94 -6.13 23.26
N LEU A 755 7.64 -6.41 23.28
CA LEU A 755 6.61 -5.49 22.83
C LEU A 755 6.01 -4.80 24.05
N SER A 756 5.89 -3.47 24.04
CA SER A 756 5.33 -2.73 25.16
C SER A 756 4.45 -1.56 24.73
N THR A 757 3.32 -1.41 25.40
CA THR A 757 2.46 -0.24 25.31
C THR A 757 2.79 0.63 26.51
N ASP A 758 3.38 1.80 26.28
CA ASP A 758 3.89 2.66 27.34
C ASP A 758 3.61 4.16 27.06
N ALA A 759 3.77 4.99 28.09
CA ALA A 759 3.54 6.43 27.99
C ALA A 759 4.51 7.16 27.04
N SER A 760 5.64 6.54 26.64
CA SER A 760 6.63 7.15 25.73
C SER A 760 6.06 7.41 24.34
N ILE A 761 5.08 6.59 23.94
CA ILE A 761 4.34 6.72 22.68
C ILE A 761 3.74 8.13 22.54
N SER A 762 3.16 8.65 23.63
CA SER A 762 2.60 10.01 23.66
C SER A 762 3.66 11.07 23.34
N ALA A 763 4.90 10.91 23.82
CA ALA A 763 5.98 11.86 23.56
C ALA A 763 6.44 11.79 22.09
N ARG A 764 6.51 10.59 21.51
CA ARG A 764 6.88 10.36 20.10
C ARG A 764 5.85 10.98 19.17
N LEU A 765 4.58 10.70 19.37
CA LEU A 765 3.49 11.24 18.54
C LEU A 765 3.37 12.76 18.67
N ARG A 766 3.55 13.34 19.88
CA ARG A 766 3.64 14.80 20.04
C ARG A 766 4.81 15.39 19.26
N SER A 767 5.96 14.68 19.19
CA SER A 767 7.09 15.13 18.38
C SER A 767 6.82 15.03 16.89
N LEU A 768 6.22 13.93 16.41
CA LEU A 768 5.78 13.79 15.02
C LEU A 768 4.84 14.93 14.63
N ARG A 769 3.79 15.18 15.45
CA ARG A 769 2.85 16.30 15.28
C ARG A 769 3.56 17.64 15.16
N SER A 770 4.58 17.88 15.99
CA SER A 770 5.35 19.13 15.96
C SER A 770 6.19 19.32 14.68
N GLN A 771 6.65 18.21 14.08
CA GLN A 771 7.46 18.23 12.86
C GLN A 771 6.63 18.32 11.57
N ILE A 772 5.42 17.76 11.56
CA ILE A 772 4.53 17.84 10.38
C ILE A 772 3.83 19.20 10.26
N ARG A 773 3.57 19.87 11.39
CA ARG A 773 2.84 21.15 11.45
C ARG A 773 3.29 22.19 10.41
N PRO A 774 4.59 22.51 10.23
CA PRO A 774 5.00 23.55 9.28
C PRO A 774 4.74 23.25 7.81
N SER A 775 4.42 22.00 7.46
CA SER A 775 4.50 21.52 6.07
C SER A 775 3.19 21.09 5.47
N VAL A 776 2.14 21.12 6.28
CA VAL A 776 0.77 20.77 5.90
C VAL A 776 -0.04 22.07 5.79
N SER A 777 -1.05 22.08 4.89
CA SER A 777 -1.98 23.20 4.73
C SER A 777 -2.73 23.50 6.04
N ALA A 778 -3.38 24.66 6.14
CA ALA A 778 -4.03 25.05 7.39
C ALA A 778 -5.15 24.08 7.82
N VAL A 779 -5.93 23.58 6.86
CA VAL A 779 -7.06 22.65 7.10
C VAL A 779 -6.56 21.27 7.49
N GLU A 780 -5.73 20.66 6.65
CA GLU A 780 -5.13 19.34 6.91
C GLU A 780 -4.31 19.33 8.22
N ARG A 781 -3.71 20.46 8.61
CA ARG A 781 -2.97 20.59 9.86
C ARG A 781 -3.87 20.46 11.08
N GLU A 782 -5.09 20.99 11.01
CA GLU A 782 -6.06 20.88 12.08
C GLU A 782 -6.58 19.45 12.16
N GLU A 783 -6.93 18.84 11.03
CA GLU A 783 -7.40 17.46 10.93
C GLU A 783 -6.36 16.45 11.44
N LEU A 784 -5.14 16.45 10.87
CA LEU A 784 -4.05 15.58 11.31
C LEU A 784 -3.61 15.89 12.74
N GLY A 785 -3.67 17.17 13.12
CA GLY A 785 -3.34 17.63 14.47
C GLY A 785 -4.29 17.06 15.52
N ASN A 786 -5.59 17.10 15.26
CA ASN A 786 -6.63 16.59 16.14
C ASN A 786 -6.58 15.06 16.19
N ALA A 787 -6.53 14.38 15.05
CA ALA A 787 -6.47 12.91 15.00
C ALA A 787 -5.25 12.33 15.73
N LEU A 788 -4.06 12.94 15.58
CA LEU A 788 -2.89 12.53 16.38
C LEU A 788 -3.04 12.86 17.87
N SER A 789 -3.79 13.89 18.22
CA SER A 789 -4.06 14.23 19.63
C SER A 789 -4.96 13.19 20.27
N ASP A 790 -5.99 12.74 19.55
CA ASP A 790 -6.90 11.69 20.03
C ASP A 790 -6.13 10.40 20.33
N ILE A 791 -5.21 10.00 19.44
CA ILE A 791 -4.32 8.85 19.69
C ILE A 791 -3.43 9.14 20.89
N VAL A 792 -2.81 10.32 20.98
CA VAL A 792 -1.92 10.70 22.09
C VAL A 792 -2.66 10.61 23.44
N ASP A 793 -3.90 11.09 23.51
CA ASP A 793 -4.71 11.16 24.72
C ASP A 793 -5.02 9.77 25.27
N ALA A 794 -5.16 8.75 24.41
CA ALA A 794 -5.30 7.38 24.85
C ALA A 794 -4.09 6.85 25.65
N TYR A 795 -2.90 7.44 25.49
CA TYR A 795 -1.68 7.11 26.23
C TYR A 795 -1.35 8.14 27.33
N GLN A 796 -2.24 9.13 27.54
CA GLN A 796 -2.15 10.09 28.63
C GLN A 796 -3.08 9.67 29.76
N GLU A 797 -2.64 8.78 30.66
CA GLU A 797 -3.39 8.48 31.88
C GLU A 797 -2.59 8.69 33.16
N GLY A 798 -2.76 9.91 33.66
CA GLY A 798 -3.02 10.23 35.05
C GLY A 798 -3.98 11.41 35.03
N TYR A 799 -5.13 11.33 35.69
CA TYR A 799 -5.74 12.55 36.22
C TYR A 799 -4.61 13.28 36.93
N SER A 800 -4.30 14.51 36.55
CA SER A 800 -3.79 15.45 37.52
C SER A 800 -4.85 15.50 38.61
N SER A 801 -4.70 14.65 39.64
CA SER A 801 -5.30 14.95 40.92
C SER A 801 -4.79 16.35 41.22
N ASP A 802 -5.72 17.31 41.29
CA ASP A 802 -5.45 18.64 41.82
C ASP A 802 -4.65 18.45 43.11
N ASN A 803 -3.34 18.61 43.03
CA ASN A 803 -2.57 19.01 44.19
C ASN A 803 -2.94 20.48 44.38
N ASP A 804 -4.10 20.68 45.01
CA ASP A 804 -4.42 21.85 45.79
C ASP A 804 -3.37 21.90 46.93
N GLU A 805 -2.15 22.29 46.58
CA GLU A 805 -1.24 22.89 47.55
C GLU A 805 -1.85 24.24 47.89
N GLY A 806 -2.73 24.22 48.88
CA GLY A 806 -3.16 25.40 49.59
C GLY A 806 -1.95 26.04 50.24
N ASP A 807 -1.46 27.12 49.63
CA ASP A 807 -0.68 28.14 50.32
C ASP A 807 -1.63 28.91 51.24
N ASP A 808 -1.64 28.51 52.53
CA ASP A 808 -1.95 29.41 53.66
C ASP A 808 -0.69 30.20 54.06
#